data_AF-A0A6H1P3I1-F1
#
_entry.id   AF-A0A6H1P3I1-F1
#
_cell.length_a   1.000
_cell.length_b   1.000
_cell.length_c   1.000
_cell.angle_alpha   90.00
_cell.angle_beta   90.00
_cell.angle_gamma   90.00
#
_symmetry.space_group_name_H-M   'P 1'
#
loop_
_entity.id
_entity.type
_entity.pdbx_description
1 polymer ?
#
loop_
_entity_poly.entity_id
_entity_poly.type
_entity_poly.pdbx_seq_one_letter_code
_entity_poly.pdbx_strand_id
1 'polypeptide(L)'
;MSLKDISTSVPKKDHTGKVSGQLPYISDVKVENMVYGVLVRSQIAYGKIISIQLPILPEGYGAVGAEDIPGPNYVKIIKEDQPIFANEWVNYIGEPILMLVGEDLNILYRLLNEVEIEFKEYPPIYTLDEAINQKSVAGVNMASYEFGESLEIISAIEQGAHQIIEEEYDTGYQEHVYLEPQGMLAIYKKDEIEVQGSMQCLYYIKNALLSALACGDDDVRVVQSPTGGGFGGKEDFPSMMACHVAVAAKAVKKSVMLVFDRSEDMVVTTKRHPAKLNYRTALDKEGNILSLCVDIYLDGGANVGLSSVVLQRALINSAGVYKIPHFHAKGYVLKTNTVPNGAFRGFGAPQSFAGIESHMGHLSKLANFDPLEYKRKYLVKQGDPTITKGIFRDPILMQEMIEHLLNTSEYKKKKEEFQRFNQQNQRYKKGIGTSLFLHGCGFTGSGERDHIKATVKLVKSKNGKVMLKISNSDMGQGILTTLCKIVAKELNLPYEDVLYPYPDTKEVPDSGPTVASRTTMIVGKLLERAAKNLKDKWQSGVEQEVVEHYVHREMIPWDEKTFTGDAYPAYSWGVNFVELEVDTLTGNVKLEKVYGNYEVGKVIDERIMKGQIDGGLAQGLAYGYLEKMTSKQGKIQQKSISDYGPPTSLDVVPIESKVFDNPYADGPYGAKGAGELTLIGGAPAVQAAIEDALQTSFQQIPITPEVIIESLWMKEGEEG
;
A
#
# COMPACT_ATOMS: atom_id res chain seq x y z
N MET A 1 -24.91 23.47 3.49
CA MET A 1 -24.52 24.35 2.35
C MET A 1 -24.93 23.71 1.01
N SER A 2 -25.32 24.49 -0.01
CA SER A 2 -25.58 23.97 -1.37
C SER A 2 -24.27 23.78 -2.13
N LEU A 3 -23.93 22.53 -2.51
CA LEU A 3 -22.70 22.15 -3.22
C LEU A 3 -22.82 22.43 -4.73
N LYS A 4 -22.76 23.71 -5.13
CA LYS A 4 -22.82 24.11 -6.55
C LYS A 4 -21.67 23.49 -7.36
N ASP A 5 -20.43 23.62 -6.88
CA ASP A 5 -19.29 22.82 -7.37
C ASP A 5 -19.07 21.63 -6.43
N ILE A 6 -18.81 20.45 -6.99
CA ILE A 6 -18.50 19.27 -6.17
C ILE A 6 -17.16 19.45 -5.46
N SER A 7 -16.17 20.10 -6.11
CA SER A 7 -14.78 20.19 -5.60
C SER A 7 -14.64 21.11 -4.38
N THR A 8 -15.59 22.03 -4.16
CA THR A 8 -15.60 22.97 -3.03
C THR A 8 -15.41 22.23 -1.71
N SER A 9 -14.37 22.58 -0.98
CA SER A 9 -14.03 21.90 0.28
C SER A 9 -15.07 22.14 1.37
N VAL A 10 -15.35 21.10 2.17
CA VAL A 10 -16.20 21.19 3.37
C VAL A 10 -15.46 20.68 4.61
N PRO A 11 -15.87 21.06 5.83
CA PRO A 11 -15.32 20.45 7.04
C PRO A 11 -15.50 18.93 7.01
N LYS A 12 -14.47 18.17 7.44
CA LYS A 12 -14.57 16.71 7.48
C LYS A 12 -15.64 16.26 8.49
N LYS A 13 -16.38 15.17 8.23
CA LYS A 13 -17.43 14.65 9.12
C LYS A 13 -16.91 14.33 10.53
N ASP A 14 -15.67 13.90 10.63
CA ASP A 14 -14.98 13.48 11.84
C ASP A 14 -14.07 14.58 12.44
N HIS A 15 -14.05 15.78 11.85
CA HIS A 15 -13.15 16.86 12.22
C HIS A 15 -13.26 17.21 13.71
N THR A 16 -14.47 17.54 14.17
CA THR A 16 -14.71 17.98 15.55
C THR A 16 -14.28 16.94 16.57
N GLY A 17 -14.65 15.66 16.35
CA GLY A 17 -14.29 14.58 17.26
C GLY A 17 -12.78 14.34 17.35
N LYS A 18 -12.06 14.48 16.21
CA LYS A 18 -10.60 14.36 16.17
C LYS A 18 -9.90 15.51 16.91
N VAL A 19 -10.29 16.77 16.64
CA VAL A 19 -9.62 17.92 17.24
C VAL A 19 -9.95 18.12 18.72
N SER A 20 -11.11 17.63 19.18
CA SER A 20 -11.50 17.69 20.60
C SER A 20 -10.97 16.52 21.44
N GLY A 21 -10.45 15.46 20.80
CA GLY A 21 -10.05 14.23 21.47
C GLY A 21 -11.22 13.38 21.99
N GLN A 22 -12.43 13.55 21.44
CA GLN A 22 -13.64 12.86 21.88
C GLN A 22 -14.06 11.71 20.97
N LEU A 23 -13.38 11.50 19.84
CA LEU A 23 -13.62 10.38 18.94
C LEU A 23 -12.96 9.12 19.54
N PRO A 24 -13.73 8.09 19.95
CA PRO A 24 -13.17 6.94 20.65
C PRO A 24 -12.49 5.98 19.66
N TYR A 25 -11.17 5.86 19.75
CA TYR A 25 -10.40 4.81 19.06
C TYR A 25 -10.52 3.49 19.81
N ILE A 26 -10.08 2.37 19.23
CA ILE A 26 -10.33 1.05 19.82
C ILE A 26 -9.77 0.90 21.24
N SER A 27 -8.60 1.51 21.53
CA SER A 27 -7.99 1.50 22.86
C SER A 27 -8.83 2.21 23.93
N ASP A 28 -9.69 3.13 23.52
CA ASP A 28 -10.55 3.94 24.40
C ASP A 28 -11.84 3.19 24.76
N VAL A 29 -12.19 2.14 24.00
CA VAL A 29 -13.40 1.36 24.20
C VAL A 29 -13.27 0.49 25.47
N LYS A 30 -14.29 0.54 26.33
CA LYS A 30 -14.43 -0.32 27.50
C LYS A 30 -15.80 -0.98 27.49
N VAL A 31 -15.83 -2.29 27.71
CA VAL A 31 -17.07 -3.07 27.88
C VAL A 31 -17.04 -3.82 29.20
N GLU A 32 -18.22 -4.17 29.71
CA GLU A 32 -18.35 -4.88 30.99
C GLU A 32 -17.68 -6.26 30.94
N ASN A 33 -17.00 -6.66 32.01
CA ASN A 33 -16.32 -7.96 32.15
C ASN A 33 -15.27 -8.26 31.05
N MET A 34 -14.70 -7.23 30.44
CA MET A 34 -13.62 -7.35 29.47
C MET A 34 -12.31 -7.77 30.15
N VAL A 35 -11.57 -8.66 29.50
CA VAL A 35 -10.18 -9.02 29.83
C VAL A 35 -9.25 -8.59 28.70
N TYR A 36 -7.95 -8.56 28.98
CA TYR A 36 -6.91 -8.28 28.00
C TYR A 36 -6.27 -9.57 27.51
N GLY A 37 -5.76 -9.56 26.28
CA GLY A 37 -4.91 -10.60 25.72
C GLY A 37 -3.49 -10.10 25.46
N VAL A 38 -2.50 -10.98 25.61
CA VAL A 38 -1.13 -10.81 25.10
C VAL A 38 -0.71 -12.08 24.36
N LEU A 39 0.09 -11.94 23.30
CA LEU A 39 0.50 -13.07 22.48
C LEU A 39 1.85 -13.63 22.91
N VAL A 40 1.90 -14.95 23.12
CA VAL A 40 3.15 -15.72 23.16
C VAL A 40 3.56 -15.97 21.72
N ARG A 41 4.82 -15.65 21.39
CA ARG A 41 5.32 -15.65 20.02
C ARG A 41 6.61 -16.46 19.88
N SER A 42 6.86 -16.94 18.67
CA SER A 42 8.10 -17.61 18.32
C SER A 42 9.33 -16.73 18.59
N GLN A 43 10.35 -17.32 19.21
CA GLN A 43 11.65 -16.68 19.43
C GLN A 43 12.70 -17.08 18.38
N ILE A 44 12.37 -18.05 17.52
CA ILE A 44 13.24 -18.56 16.46
C ILE A 44 12.66 -18.26 15.07
N ALA A 45 13.52 -18.24 14.05
CA ALA A 45 13.10 -17.94 12.68
C ALA A 45 12.47 -19.16 11.98
N TYR A 46 12.93 -20.38 12.26
CA TYR A 46 12.38 -21.56 11.61
C TYR A 46 12.61 -22.82 12.44
N GLY A 47 11.54 -23.54 12.74
CA GLY A 47 11.66 -24.80 13.46
C GLY A 47 10.36 -25.44 13.86
N LYS A 48 10.46 -26.59 14.54
CA LYS A 48 9.33 -27.30 15.14
C LYS A 48 9.17 -26.93 16.60
N ILE A 49 7.92 -26.78 17.04
CA ILE A 49 7.55 -26.71 18.45
C ILE A 49 7.60 -28.14 19.00
N ILE A 50 8.43 -28.38 20.02
CA ILE A 50 8.56 -29.70 20.68
C ILE A 50 7.67 -29.76 21.91
N SER A 51 7.71 -28.72 22.75
CA SER A 51 6.90 -28.64 23.95
C SER A 51 6.70 -27.18 24.37
N ILE A 52 5.58 -26.91 25.04
CA ILE A 52 5.24 -25.59 25.62
C ILE A 52 4.96 -25.82 27.10
N GLN A 53 5.69 -25.12 27.97
CA GLN A 53 5.45 -25.12 29.41
C GLN A 53 4.88 -23.76 29.83
N LEU A 54 3.66 -23.78 30.34
CA LEU A 54 3.01 -22.59 30.90
C LEU A 54 3.37 -22.43 32.38
N PRO A 55 3.54 -21.19 32.87
CA PRO A 55 3.61 -20.94 34.31
C PRO A 55 2.28 -21.25 34.99
N ILE A 56 2.28 -21.25 36.33
CA ILE A 56 1.04 -21.37 37.10
C ILE A 56 0.19 -20.12 36.84
N LEU A 57 -0.95 -20.30 36.18
CA LEU A 57 -1.89 -19.23 35.89
C LEU A 57 -2.74 -18.90 37.14
N PRO A 58 -2.80 -17.62 37.57
CA PRO A 58 -3.69 -17.21 38.65
C PRO A 58 -5.17 -17.42 38.29
N GLU A 59 -6.04 -17.43 39.30
CA GLU A 59 -7.49 -17.43 39.08
C GLU A 59 -7.90 -16.23 38.21
N GLY A 60 -8.74 -16.48 37.20
CA GLY A 60 -9.17 -15.46 36.23
C GLY A 60 -8.24 -15.27 35.03
N TYR A 61 -7.11 -16.00 34.96
CA TYR A 61 -6.20 -16.01 33.81
C TYR A 61 -6.31 -17.33 33.04
N GLY A 62 -6.07 -17.28 31.74
CA GLY A 62 -6.14 -18.44 30.85
C GLY A 62 -5.11 -18.40 29.73
N ALA A 63 -4.90 -19.54 29.10
CA ALA A 63 -4.16 -19.67 27.84
C ALA A 63 -5.10 -20.20 26.77
N VAL A 64 -5.00 -19.65 25.56
CA VAL A 64 -5.82 -20.01 24.40
C VAL A 64 -4.90 -20.31 23.23
N GLY A 65 -5.00 -21.50 22.66
CA GLY A 65 -4.12 -22.00 21.61
C GLY A 65 -4.86 -22.51 20.37
N ALA A 66 -4.14 -23.25 19.53
CA ALA A 66 -4.69 -23.84 18.31
C ALA A 66 -5.78 -24.88 18.60
N GLU A 67 -5.70 -25.55 19.76
CA GLU A 67 -6.67 -26.52 20.26
C GLU A 67 -8.04 -25.91 20.58
N ASP A 68 -8.10 -24.59 20.81
CA ASP A 68 -9.34 -23.87 21.12
C ASP A 68 -10.05 -23.37 19.86
N ILE A 69 -9.43 -23.48 18.67
CA ILE A 69 -10.00 -23.05 17.40
C ILE A 69 -11.07 -24.06 16.96
N PRO A 70 -12.35 -23.65 16.84
CA PRO A 70 -13.41 -24.60 16.44
C PRO A 70 -13.31 -25.06 14.98
N GLY A 71 -12.80 -24.20 14.10
CA GLY A 71 -12.61 -24.46 12.67
C GLY A 71 -11.16 -24.75 12.29
N PRO A 72 -10.78 -24.56 11.02
CA PRO A 72 -9.39 -24.69 10.59
C PRO A 72 -8.48 -23.62 11.22
N ASN A 73 -7.26 -24.02 11.59
CA ASN A 73 -6.22 -23.15 12.14
C ASN A 73 -5.46 -22.40 11.04
N TYR A 74 -6.15 -21.58 10.26
CA TYR A 74 -5.52 -20.64 9.33
C TYR A 74 -6.42 -19.43 9.04
N VAL A 75 -5.79 -18.33 8.65
CA VAL A 75 -6.45 -17.21 7.97
C VAL A 75 -6.15 -17.34 6.49
N LYS A 76 -7.20 -17.51 5.69
CA LYS A 76 -7.07 -17.58 4.23
C LYS A 76 -7.11 -16.18 3.64
N ILE A 77 -5.96 -15.70 3.17
CA ILE A 77 -5.85 -14.46 2.38
C ILE A 77 -5.88 -14.80 0.90
N ILE A 78 -4.81 -15.44 0.40
CA ILE A 78 -4.75 -16.02 -0.95
C ILE A 78 -4.59 -17.53 -0.88
N LYS A 79 -3.70 -18.00 0.00
CA LYS A 79 -3.49 -19.41 0.34
C LYS A 79 -3.90 -19.68 1.78
N GLU A 80 -3.93 -20.96 2.12
CA GLU A 80 -4.24 -21.48 3.46
C GLU A 80 -2.93 -21.75 4.23
N ASP A 81 -1.99 -20.81 4.17
CA ASP A 81 -0.61 -20.97 4.64
C ASP A 81 -0.26 -20.13 5.87
N GLN A 82 -1.18 -19.31 6.38
CA GLN A 82 -0.97 -18.43 7.53
C GLN A 82 -1.76 -18.96 8.75
N PRO A 83 -1.10 -19.61 9.74
CA PRO A 83 -1.80 -20.15 10.91
C PRO A 83 -2.37 -19.04 11.79
N ILE A 84 -3.48 -19.31 12.48
CA ILE A 84 -3.98 -18.40 13.54
C ILE A 84 -3.04 -18.52 14.74
N PHE A 85 -2.77 -19.74 15.19
CA PHE A 85 -1.77 -20.06 16.21
C PHE A 85 -0.83 -21.14 15.69
N ALA A 86 0.47 -20.86 15.62
CA ALA A 86 1.47 -21.86 15.26
C ALA A 86 1.50 -22.98 16.30
N ASN A 87 1.23 -24.22 15.87
CA ASN A 87 1.11 -25.38 16.76
C ASN A 87 2.13 -26.50 16.48
N GLU A 88 2.60 -26.64 15.24
CA GLU A 88 3.65 -27.62 14.88
C GLU A 88 4.96 -26.96 14.45
N TRP A 89 4.85 -25.90 13.64
CA TRP A 89 5.98 -25.22 13.02
C TRP A 89 5.88 -23.73 13.24
N VAL A 90 7.04 -23.11 13.40
CA VAL A 90 7.23 -21.67 13.35
C VAL A 90 8.09 -21.33 12.13
N ASN A 91 7.77 -20.24 11.45
CA ASN A 91 8.33 -19.81 10.17
C ASN A 91 8.98 -18.43 10.22
N TYR A 92 8.81 -17.68 11.31
CA TYR A 92 9.50 -16.42 11.56
C TYR A 92 9.52 -16.07 13.06
N ILE A 93 10.43 -15.17 13.43
CA ILE A 93 10.47 -14.60 14.78
C ILE A 93 9.26 -13.68 14.95
N GLY A 94 8.44 -13.91 15.97
CA GLY A 94 7.21 -13.15 16.21
C GLY A 94 5.92 -13.86 15.83
N GLU A 95 5.99 -15.05 15.21
CA GLU A 95 4.79 -15.82 14.85
C GLU A 95 3.97 -16.19 16.10
N PRO A 96 2.65 -15.89 16.15
CA PRO A 96 1.81 -16.19 17.32
C PRO A 96 1.71 -17.69 17.57
N ILE A 97 1.95 -18.15 18.81
CA ILE A 97 1.86 -19.55 19.23
C ILE A 97 0.61 -19.78 20.09
N LEU A 98 0.37 -18.90 21.07
CA LEU A 98 -0.83 -18.91 21.90
C LEU A 98 -1.10 -17.51 22.46
N MET A 99 -2.28 -17.30 23.05
CA MET A 99 -2.65 -16.07 23.74
C MET A 99 -2.82 -16.33 25.23
N LEU A 100 -2.21 -15.48 26.07
CA LEU A 100 -2.55 -15.39 27.49
C LEU A 100 -3.64 -14.33 27.68
N VAL A 101 -4.66 -14.63 28.48
CA VAL A 101 -5.77 -13.71 28.75
C VAL A 101 -5.99 -13.50 30.25
N GLY A 102 -6.37 -12.29 30.65
CA GLY A 102 -6.55 -11.92 32.06
C GLY A 102 -6.89 -10.45 32.30
N GLU A 103 -7.21 -10.11 33.54
CA GLU A 103 -7.76 -8.79 33.91
C GLU A 103 -6.68 -7.69 34.05
N ASP A 104 -5.42 -8.06 34.34
CA ASP A 104 -4.30 -7.13 34.51
C ASP A 104 -3.16 -7.41 33.52
N LEU A 105 -2.87 -6.43 32.68
CA LEU A 105 -1.77 -6.48 31.71
C LEU A 105 -0.40 -6.69 32.36
N ASN A 106 -0.15 -6.16 33.56
CA ASN A 106 1.14 -6.35 34.24
C ASN A 106 1.35 -7.81 34.63
N ILE A 107 0.29 -8.50 35.06
CA ILE A 107 0.35 -9.93 35.36
C ILE A 107 0.53 -10.71 34.06
N LEU A 108 -0.16 -10.36 32.98
CA LEU A 108 0.00 -10.99 31.67
C LEU A 108 1.44 -10.87 31.14
N TYR A 109 2.06 -9.69 31.22
CA TYR A 109 3.46 -9.51 30.80
C TYR A 109 4.44 -10.27 31.69
N ARG A 110 4.17 -10.40 32.99
CA ARG A 110 4.97 -11.26 33.87
C ARG A 110 4.87 -12.73 33.42
N LEU A 111 3.65 -13.24 33.24
CA LEU A 111 3.40 -14.61 32.81
C LEU A 111 4.02 -14.90 31.43
N LEU A 112 3.94 -13.95 30.50
CA LEU A 112 4.54 -14.06 29.17
C LEU A 112 6.06 -14.34 29.23
N ASN A 113 6.76 -13.73 30.19
CA ASN A 113 8.21 -13.96 30.39
C ASN A 113 8.53 -15.29 31.09
N GLU A 114 7.53 -15.97 31.67
CA GLU A 114 7.69 -17.25 32.36
C GLU A 114 7.26 -18.44 31.47
N VAL A 115 6.76 -18.20 30.26
CA VAL A 115 6.45 -19.27 29.29
C VAL A 115 7.76 -19.80 28.69
N GLU A 116 7.96 -21.10 28.80
CA GLU A 116 9.09 -21.80 28.18
C GLU A 116 8.61 -22.59 26.97
N ILE A 117 9.36 -22.48 25.85
CA ILE A 117 9.05 -23.21 24.62
C ILE A 117 10.32 -23.89 24.14
N GLU A 118 10.24 -25.21 23.99
CA GLU A 118 11.30 -26.01 23.42
C GLU A 118 11.11 -26.08 21.90
N PHE A 119 12.14 -25.67 21.15
CA PHE A 119 12.16 -25.76 19.70
C PHE A 119 13.21 -26.74 19.20
N LYS A 120 12.92 -27.35 18.06
CA LYS A 120 13.93 -27.94 17.18
C LYS A 120 14.12 -27.01 15.98
N GLU A 121 15.21 -26.26 15.98
CA GLU A 121 15.57 -25.33 14.90
C GLU A 121 15.99 -26.05 13.62
N TYR A 122 15.67 -25.43 12.48
CA TYR A 122 16.08 -25.85 11.16
C TYR A 122 16.73 -24.67 10.42
N PRO A 123 17.61 -24.90 9.44
CA PRO A 123 18.25 -23.81 8.70
C PRO A 123 17.23 -22.87 8.03
N PRO A 124 17.20 -21.58 8.40
CA PRO A 124 16.28 -20.61 7.81
C PRO A 124 16.88 -19.95 6.55
N ILE A 125 16.01 -19.32 5.76
CA ILE A 125 16.37 -18.41 4.66
C ILE A 125 16.16 -16.98 5.17
N TYR A 126 17.20 -16.18 5.35
CA TYR A 126 17.10 -14.87 5.97
C TYR A 126 17.02 -13.71 4.98
N THR A 127 17.59 -13.85 3.78
CA THR A 127 17.70 -12.76 2.82
C THR A 127 17.05 -13.10 1.49
N LEU A 128 16.69 -12.06 0.74
CA LEU A 128 16.15 -12.22 -0.61
C LEU A 128 17.16 -12.90 -1.54
N ASP A 129 18.46 -12.59 -1.44
CA ASP A 129 19.51 -13.25 -2.24
C ASP A 129 19.62 -14.75 -1.94
N GLU A 130 19.55 -15.16 -0.67
CA GLU A 130 19.49 -16.57 -0.30
C GLU A 130 18.27 -17.26 -0.90
N ALA A 131 17.12 -16.59 -0.91
CA ALA A 131 15.89 -17.11 -1.49
C ALA A 131 15.96 -17.20 -3.03
N ILE A 132 16.58 -16.22 -3.71
CA ILE A 132 16.81 -16.22 -5.16
C ILE A 132 17.67 -17.42 -5.56
N ASN A 133 18.76 -17.67 -4.82
CA ASN A 133 19.64 -18.81 -5.05
C ASN A 133 18.94 -20.16 -4.81
N GLN A 134 17.88 -20.18 -4.01
CA GLN A 134 17.10 -21.37 -3.66
C GLN A 134 15.72 -21.40 -4.34
N LYS A 135 15.43 -20.54 -5.33
CA LYS A 135 14.09 -20.41 -5.93
C LYS A 135 13.53 -21.69 -6.55
N SER A 136 14.39 -22.65 -6.91
CA SER A 136 14.01 -23.97 -7.43
C SER A 136 13.68 -25.00 -6.35
N VAL A 137 14.01 -24.72 -5.08
CA VAL A 137 13.67 -25.56 -3.92
C VAL A 137 12.16 -25.47 -3.67
N ALA A 138 11.53 -26.63 -3.45
CA ALA A 138 10.09 -26.70 -3.21
C ALA A 138 9.67 -25.84 -2.01
N GLY A 139 8.66 -24.99 -2.20
CA GLY A 139 8.15 -24.10 -1.16
C GLY A 139 8.84 -22.74 -1.05
N VAL A 140 10.00 -22.54 -1.70
CA VAL A 140 10.68 -21.23 -1.73
C VAL A 140 10.00 -20.27 -2.71
N ASN A 141 9.72 -20.71 -3.94
CA ASN A 141 8.90 -19.94 -4.86
C ASN A 141 7.42 -20.05 -4.48
N MET A 142 6.86 -18.96 -3.94
CA MET A 142 5.47 -18.91 -3.50
C MET A 142 4.51 -18.51 -4.64
N ALA A 143 4.95 -17.69 -5.57
CA ALA A 143 4.19 -17.28 -6.75
C ALA A 143 5.15 -16.75 -7.83
N SER A 144 4.79 -16.95 -9.10
CA SER A 144 5.53 -16.38 -10.23
C SER A 144 4.61 -16.07 -11.40
N TYR A 145 4.94 -15.01 -12.15
CA TYR A 145 4.24 -14.61 -13.36
C TYR A 145 5.27 -14.26 -14.44
N GLU A 146 4.93 -14.49 -15.70
CA GLU A 146 5.77 -14.21 -16.87
C GLU A 146 4.89 -13.82 -18.05
N PHE A 147 5.22 -12.75 -18.75
CA PHE A 147 4.48 -12.26 -19.92
C PHE A 147 5.35 -11.37 -20.81
N GLY A 148 4.82 -11.04 -21.98
CA GLY A 148 5.51 -10.25 -23.00
C GLY A 148 5.85 -11.08 -24.23
N GLU A 149 6.86 -10.64 -24.98
CA GLU A 149 7.43 -11.39 -26.09
C GLU A 149 8.29 -12.55 -25.58
N SER A 150 8.49 -13.57 -26.42
CA SER A 150 9.31 -14.71 -26.02
C SER A 150 10.80 -14.34 -25.97
N LEU A 151 11.55 -15.00 -25.10
CA LEU A 151 12.99 -14.74 -24.96
C LEU A 151 13.77 -15.04 -26.25
N GLU A 152 13.27 -15.90 -27.13
CA GLU A 152 13.86 -16.12 -28.45
C GLU A 152 13.76 -14.88 -29.35
N ILE A 153 12.61 -14.18 -29.32
CA ILE A 153 12.41 -12.95 -30.09
C ILE A 153 13.31 -11.84 -29.54
N ILE A 154 13.33 -11.67 -28.22
CA ILE A 154 14.22 -10.73 -27.53
C ILE A 154 15.68 -10.98 -27.90
N SER A 155 16.13 -12.24 -27.82
CA SER A 155 17.52 -12.62 -28.13
C SER A 155 17.87 -12.34 -29.58
N ALA A 156 16.92 -12.50 -30.52
CA ALA A 156 17.14 -12.18 -31.93
C ALA A 156 17.31 -10.67 -32.16
N ILE A 157 16.57 -9.83 -31.43
CA ILE A 157 16.72 -8.36 -31.48
C ILE A 157 18.08 -7.93 -30.92
N GLU A 158 18.49 -8.53 -29.81
CA GLU A 158 19.74 -8.22 -29.12
C GLU A 158 21.00 -8.54 -29.92
N GLN A 159 20.95 -9.52 -30.82
CA GLN A 159 22.05 -9.80 -31.76
C GLN A 159 22.38 -8.60 -32.66
N GLY A 160 21.41 -7.73 -32.92
CA GLY A 160 21.58 -6.50 -33.70
C GLY A 160 21.85 -5.24 -32.87
N ALA A 161 21.89 -5.36 -31.54
CA ALA A 161 22.08 -4.21 -30.64
C ALA A 161 23.52 -3.69 -30.70
N HIS A 162 23.66 -2.37 -30.59
CA HIS A 162 24.98 -1.75 -30.43
C HIS A 162 25.54 -1.99 -29.02
N GLN A 163 24.66 -1.95 -28.03
CA GLN A 163 25.01 -2.13 -26.62
C GLN A 163 23.86 -2.80 -25.87
N ILE A 164 24.21 -3.60 -24.86
CA ILE A 164 23.26 -4.14 -23.88
C ILE A 164 23.66 -3.60 -22.51
N ILE A 165 22.69 -3.02 -21.81
CA ILE A 165 22.85 -2.48 -20.46
C ILE A 165 22.12 -3.38 -19.48
N GLU A 166 22.81 -3.80 -18.43
CA GLU A 166 22.25 -4.61 -17.35
C GLU A 166 22.41 -3.86 -16.03
N GLU A 167 21.31 -3.65 -15.32
CA GLU A 167 21.29 -3.00 -14.01
C GLU A 167 20.39 -3.76 -13.05
N GLU A 168 20.89 -3.96 -11.83
CA GLU A 168 20.15 -4.56 -10.73
C GLU A 168 19.83 -3.47 -9.71
N TYR A 169 18.58 -3.35 -9.30
CA TYR A 169 18.10 -2.34 -8.36
C TYR A 169 17.50 -2.96 -7.10
N ASP A 170 17.89 -2.46 -5.94
CA ASP A 170 17.38 -2.89 -4.65
C ASP A 170 16.44 -1.85 -4.03
N THR A 171 15.35 -2.31 -3.45
CA THR A 171 14.46 -1.48 -2.63
C THR A 171 14.22 -2.15 -1.28
N GLY A 172 14.33 -1.38 -0.20
CA GLY A 172 14.22 -1.89 1.17
C GLY A 172 12.79 -2.01 1.72
N TYR A 173 12.69 -2.41 2.99
CA TYR A 173 11.43 -2.36 3.73
C TYR A 173 10.92 -0.92 3.87
N GLN A 174 9.61 -0.79 4.03
CA GLN A 174 8.96 0.42 4.54
C GLN A 174 7.91 0.03 5.58
N GLU A 175 7.94 0.69 6.73
CA GLU A 175 6.96 0.55 7.82
C GLU A 175 5.84 1.56 7.66
N HIS A 176 4.59 1.16 7.92
CA HIS A 176 3.43 2.02 7.65
C HIS A 176 3.36 3.21 8.60
N VAL A 177 3.80 3.00 9.84
CA VAL A 177 3.77 3.97 10.95
C VAL A 177 2.40 4.67 11.05
N TYR A 178 1.31 3.92 10.86
CA TYR A 178 -0.03 4.41 11.23
C TYR A 178 0.00 4.79 12.71
N LEU A 179 -0.49 5.98 13.06
CA LEU A 179 -0.31 6.53 14.41
C LEU A 179 -1.00 5.68 15.49
N GLU A 180 -2.15 5.11 15.17
CA GLU A 180 -2.84 4.12 16.01
C GLU A 180 -2.34 2.72 15.65
N PRO A 181 -1.62 1.98 16.53
CA PRO A 181 -1.23 0.58 16.31
C PRO A 181 -2.41 -0.36 16.03
N GLN A 182 -2.12 -1.63 15.74
CA GLN A 182 -3.16 -2.65 15.61
C GLN A 182 -3.93 -2.85 16.93
N GLY A 183 -5.25 -3.00 16.83
CA GLY A 183 -6.12 -3.16 17.98
C GLY A 183 -7.47 -3.78 17.61
N MET A 184 -7.89 -4.78 18.40
CA MET A 184 -9.14 -5.52 18.24
C MET A 184 -9.78 -5.84 19.59
N LEU A 185 -11.11 -5.76 19.65
CA LEU A 185 -11.94 -6.20 20.77
C LEU A 185 -12.95 -7.21 20.27
N ALA A 186 -12.93 -8.42 20.80
CA ALA A 186 -14.04 -9.35 20.67
C ALA A 186 -14.98 -9.21 21.87
N ILE A 187 -16.25 -8.89 21.61
CA ILE A 187 -17.33 -8.84 22.60
C ILE A 187 -18.05 -10.18 22.56
N TYR A 188 -17.95 -10.91 23.66
CA TYR A 188 -18.62 -12.20 23.80
C TYR A 188 -20.09 -12.02 24.13
N LYS A 189 -20.98 -12.50 23.26
CA LYS A 189 -22.39 -12.72 23.56
C LYS A 189 -22.69 -14.22 23.42
N LYS A 190 -23.73 -14.71 24.10
CA LYS A 190 -24.04 -16.14 24.16
C LYS A 190 -24.24 -16.78 22.78
N ASP A 191 -24.84 -16.04 21.85
CA ASP A 191 -25.24 -16.51 20.51
C ASP A 191 -24.55 -15.72 19.37
N GLU A 192 -23.63 -14.79 19.68
CA GLU A 192 -22.97 -13.92 18.68
C GLU A 192 -21.59 -13.50 19.20
N ILE A 193 -20.56 -13.50 18.35
CA ILE A 193 -19.28 -12.84 18.61
C ILE A 193 -19.23 -11.56 17.80
N GLU A 194 -19.14 -10.42 18.48
CA GLU A 194 -18.97 -9.12 17.83
C GLU A 194 -17.49 -8.71 17.92
N VAL A 195 -16.86 -8.40 16.79
CA VAL A 195 -15.48 -7.92 16.74
C VAL A 195 -15.46 -6.46 16.32
N GLN A 196 -14.89 -5.61 17.17
CA GLN A 196 -14.69 -4.19 16.92
C GLN A 196 -13.20 -3.89 16.79
N GLY A 197 -12.80 -3.01 15.86
CA GLY A 197 -11.41 -2.58 15.81
C GLY A 197 -11.02 -1.73 14.62
N SER A 198 -9.72 -1.49 14.52
CA SER A 198 -9.12 -0.64 13.50
C SER A 198 -8.78 -1.47 12.26
N MET A 199 -9.41 -1.16 11.11
CA MET A 199 -9.39 -2.03 9.93
C MET A 199 -9.73 -1.29 8.63
N GLN A 200 -9.32 -1.86 7.49
CA GLN A 200 -9.70 -1.39 6.14
C GLN A 200 -10.81 -2.24 5.50
N CYS A 201 -10.92 -3.52 5.89
CA CYS A 201 -11.63 -4.57 5.15
C CYS A 201 -12.49 -5.44 6.08
N LEU A 202 -13.70 -4.98 6.43
CA LEU A 202 -14.58 -5.68 7.38
C LEU A 202 -14.94 -7.11 6.92
N TYR A 203 -15.24 -7.30 5.64
CA TYR A 203 -15.65 -8.61 5.12
C TYR A 203 -14.49 -9.59 4.98
N TYR A 204 -13.23 -9.14 4.94
CA TYR A 204 -12.08 -10.04 5.07
C TYR A 204 -12.04 -10.64 6.48
N ILE A 205 -12.21 -9.78 7.49
CA ILE A 205 -12.30 -10.21 8.89
C ILE A 205 -13.51 -11.12 9.09
N LYS A 206 -14.70 -10.74 8.58
CA LYS A 206 -15.91 -11.56 8.72
C LYS A 206 -15.68 -12.97 8.17
N ASN A 207 -15.13 -13.08 6.96
CA ASN A 207 -14.86 -14.38 6.33
C ASN A 207 -13.81 -15.20 7.11
N ALA A 208 -12.77 -14.55 7.64
CA ALA A 208 -11.78 -15.21 8.49
C ALA A 208 -12.41 -15.75 9.78
N LEU A 209 -13.29 -14.97 10.42
CA LEU A 209 -14.00 -15.38 11.63
C LEU A 209 -14.96 -16.54 11.39
N LEU A 210 -15.73 -16.51 10.28
CA LEU A 210 -16.62 -17.62 9.89
C LEU A 210 -15.86 -18.93 9.75
N SER A 211 -14.68 -18.87 9.12
CA SER A 211 -13.78 -20.01 9.00
C SER A 211 -13.26 -20.45 10.36
N ALA A 212 -12.59 -19.57 11.11
CA ALA A 212 -11.93 -19.90 12.37
C ALA A 212 -12.90 -20.43 13.43
N LEU A 213 -14.11 -19.87 13.53
CA LEU A 213 -15.11 -20.25 14.54
C LEU A 213 -16.05 -21.36 14.09
N ALA A 214 -15.93 -21.82 12.83
CA ALA A 214 -16.80 -22.81 12.19
C ALA A 214 -18.29 -22.50 12.42
N CYS A 215 -18.71 -21.27 12.12
CA CYS A 215 -20.03 -20.75 12.44
C CYS A 215 -20.77 -20.16 11.23
N GLY A 216 -22.05 -19.83 11.40
CA GLY A 216 -22.89 -19.19 10.39
C GLY A 216 -22.71 -17.68 10.33
N ASP A 217 -23.26 -17.06 9.26
CA ASP A 217 -23.12 -15.63 8.96
C ASP A 217 -23.68 -14.71 10.07
N ASP A 218 -24.72 -15.15 10.76
CA ASP A 218 -25.39 -14.42 11.85
C ASP A 218 -24.68 -14.57 13.21
N ASP A 219 -23.76 -15.53 13.35
CA ASP A 219 -23.03 -15.79 14.59
C ASP A 219 -21.86 -14.80 14.79
N VAL A 220 -21.49 -14.05 13.76
CA VAL A 220 -20.38 -13.09 13.78
C VAL A 220 -20.76 -11.73 13.22
N ARG A 221 -20.34 -10.69 13.93
CA ARG A 221 -20.54 -9.29 13.54
C ARG A 221 -19.23 -8.54 13.60
N VAL A 222 -18.91 -7.77 12.58
CA VAL A 222 -17.70 -6.93 12.53
C VAL A 222 -18.10 -5.47 12.46
N VAL A 223 -17.53 -4.64 13.33
CA VAL A 223 -17.81 -3.21 13.44
C VAL A 223 -16.50 -2.43 13.34
N GLN A 224 -16.46 -1.43 12.46
CA GLN A 224 -15.28 -0.57 12.35
C GLN A 224 -15.21 0.41 13.54
N SER A 225 -14.05 0.51 14.17
CA SER A 225 -13.70 1.65 15.02
C SER A 225 -13.06 2.76 14.18
N PRO A 226 -13.09 4.04 14.63
CA PRO A 226 -12.24 5.08 14.06
C PRO A 226 -10.81 4.57 13.86
N THR A 227 -10.26 4.75 12.66
CA THR A 227 -8.97 4.17 12.27
C THR A 227 -7.91 5.26 12.12
N GLY A 228 -6.86 5.20 12.93
CA GLY A 228 -5.75 6.18 12.99
C GLY A 228 -4.64 5.94 11.97
N GLY A 229 -5.02 5.80 10.70
CA GLY A 229 -4.14 5.40 9.60
C GLY A 229 -4.15 3.90 9.36
N GLY A 230 -3.87 3.48 8.11
CA GLY A 230 -3.83 2.08 7.70
C GLY A 230 -2.78 1.83 6.61
N PHE A 231 -2.85 2.56 5.51
CA PHE A 231 -1.83 2.57 4.44
C PHE A 231 -1.55 1.18 3.82
N GLY A 232 -2.46 0.22 3.95
CA GLY A 232 -2.28 -1.19 3.56
C GLY A 232 -2.04 -2.11 4.75
N GLY A 233 -1.35 -1.66 5.80
CA GLY A 233 -1.04 -2.50 6.96
C GLY A 233 -2.26 -2.89 7.80
N LYS A 234 -3.44 -2.30 7.53
CA LYS A 234 -4.72 -2.69 8.13
C LYS A 234 -5.68 -3.35 7.12
N GLU A 235 -5.14 -3.87 6.02
CA GLU A 235 -5.89 -4.58 4.99
C GLU A 235 -6.18 -6.04 5.37
N ASP A 236 -5.14 -6.87 5.44
CA ASP A 236 -5.22 -8.31 5.69
C ASP A 236 -4.83 -8.68 7.13
N PHE A 237 -3.76 -8.07 7.67
CA PHE A 237 -3.25 -8.34 9.03
C PHE A 237 -4.33 -8.31 10.14
N PRO A 238 -5.29 -7.37 10.15
CA PRO A 238 -6.39 -7.35 11.12
C PRO A 238 -7.20 -8.65 11.22
N SER A 239 -7.26 -9.45 10.15
CA SER A 239 -8.01 -10.71 10.10
C SER A 239 -7.42 -11.76 11.06
N MET A 240 -6.09 -11.81 11.16
CA MET A 240 -5.40 -12.68 12.12
C MET A 240 -5.70 -12.24 13.56
N MET A 241 -5.52 -10.96 13.84
CA MET A 241 -5.75 -10.40 15.17
C MET A 241 -7.19 -10.58 15.63
N ALA A 242 -8.16 -10.40 14.72
CA ALA A 242 -9.57 -10.64 14.97
C ALA A 242 -9.85 -12.10 15.31
N CYS A 243 -9.24 -13.06 14.61
CA CYS A 243 -9.36 -14.48 14.93
C CYS A 243 -8.80 -14.79 16.32
N HIS A 244 -7.66 -14.21 16.70
CA HIS A 244 -7.09 -14.39 18.04
C HIS A 244 -8.06 -13.96 19.14
N VAL A 245 -8.58 -12.73 19.07
CA VAL A 245 -9.49 -12.22 20.11
C VAL A 245 -10.83 -12.96 20.11
N ALA A 246 -11.35 -13.35 18.95
CA ALA A 246 -12.63 -14.04 18.84
C ALA A 246 -12.58 -15.48 19.38
N VAL A 247 -11.52 -16.23 19.04
CA VAL A 247 -11.28 -17.57 19.59
C VAL A 247 -11.09 -17.48 21.10
N ALA A 248 -10.27 -16.53 21.57
CA ALA A 248 -10.06 -16.33 23.00
C ALA A 248 -11.35 -15.96 23.74
N ALA A 249 -12.14 -15.02 23.20
CA ALA A 249 -13.41 -14.62 23.80
C ALA A 249 -14.41 -15.78 23.91
N LYS A 250 -14.48 -16.64 22.88
CA LYS A 250 -15.32 -17.85 22.89
C LYS A 250 -14.83 -18.88 23.90
N ALA A 251 -13.51 -19.08 24.01
CA ALA A 251 -12.91 -20.04 24.94
C ALA A 251 -13.16 -19.63 26.41
N VAL A 252 -12.90 -18.36 26.76
CA VAL A 252 -13.03 -17.90 28.16
C VAL A 252 -14.40 -17.33 28.52
N LYS A 253 -15.30 -17.18 27.52
CA LYS A 253 -16.66 -16.62 27.68
C LYS A 253 -16.66 -15.22 28.31
N LYS A 254 -15.66 -14.41 27.96
CA LYS A 254 -15.54 -12.99 28.32
C LYS A 254 -15.14 -12.21 27.07
N SER A 255 -15.40 -10.90 27.07
CA SER A 255 -14.90 -10.03 26.00
C SER A 255 -13.38 -9.88 26.11
N VAL A 256 -12.64 -9.95 25.00
CA VAL A 256 -11.17 -9.93 24.98
C VAL A 256 -10.66 -8.79 24.11
N MET A 257 -9.84 -7.91 24.70
CA MET A 257 -9.15 -6.83 24.03
C MET A 257 -7.68 -7.20 23.78
N LEU A 258 -7.20 -7.04 22.55
CA LEU A 258 -5.79 -7.09 22.19
C LEU A 258 -5.42 -5.76 21.52
N VAL A 259 -4.40 -5.08 22.02
CA VAL A 259 -3.85 -3.85 21.43
C VAL A 259 -2.34 -3.96 21.48
N PHE A 260 -1.68 -3.79 20.34
CA PHE A 260 -0.22 -3.80 20.29
C PHE A 260 0.34 -2.47 20.78
N ASP A 261 1.47 -2.53 21.48
CA ASP A 261 2.32 -1.36 21.60
C ASP A 261 3.09 -1.12 20.29
N ARG A 262 3.74 0.04 20.16
CA ARG A 262 4.49 0.39 18.94
C ARG A 262 5.62 -0.59 18.63
N SER A 263 6.31 -1.11 19.65
CA SER A 263 7.46 -1.99 19.45
C SER A 263 7.02 -3.36 18.98
N GLU A 264 5.93 -3.90 19.51
CA GLU A 264 5.34 -5.15 19.03
C GLU A 264 4.84 -4.98 17.60
N ASP A 265 4.04 -3.94 17.36
CA ASP A 265 3.44 -3.61 16.06
C ASP A 265 4.50 -3.53 14.95
N MET A 266 5.59 -2.78 15.17
CA MET A 266 6.68 -2.64 14.18
C MET A 266 7.46 -3.93 13.94
N VAL A 267 7.50 -4.88 14.86
CA VAL A 267 8.30 -6.10 14.67
C VAL A 267 7.51 -7.23 14.02
N VAL A 268 6.18 -7.28 14.23
CA VAL A 268 5.36 -8.44 13.85
C VAL A 268 4.34 -8.19 12.76
N THR A 269 4.04 -6.92 12.44
CA THR A 269 3.07 -6.60 11.38
C THR A 269 3.72 -6.56 10.00
N THR A 270 2.89 -6.76 8.98
CA THR A 270 3.30 -6.72 7.58
C THR A 270 3.95 -5.41 7.19
N LYS A 271 4.86 -5.44 6.22
CA LYS A 271 5.59 -4.27 5.71
C LYS A 271 5.54 -4.21 4.20
N ARG A 272 6.03 -3.11 3.61
CA ARG A 272 6.34 -3.09 2.18
C ARG A 272 7.42 -4.13 1.88
N HIS A 273 7.22 -4.90 0.82
CA HIS A 273 8.19 -5.87 0.31
C HIS A 273 9.51 -5.20 -0.09
N PRO A 274 10.64 -5.67 0.46
CA PRO A 274 11.92 -5.54 -0.21
C PRO A 274 11.86 -6.18 -1.59
N ALA A 275 12.53 -5.56 -2.56
CA ALA A 275 12.52 -6.02 -3.94
C ALA A 275 13.89 -5.88 -4.57
N LYS A 276 14.21 -6.82 -5.48
CA LYS A 276 15.33 -6.76 -6.41
C LYS A 276 14.79 -6.76 -7.84
N LEU A 277 15.19 -5.77 -8.64
CA LEU A 277 14.70 -5.57 -10.02
C LEU A 277 15.88 -5.58 -10.98
N ASN A 278 15.90 -6.52 -11.91
CA ASN A 278 16.99 -6.67 -12.87
C ASN A 278 16.51 -6.24 -14.24
N TYR A 279 17.03 -5.12 -14.72
CA TYR A 279 16.74 -4.55 -16.02
C TYR A 279 17.84 -4.93 -17.00
N ARG A 280 17.43 -5.37 -18.20
CA ARG A 280 18.32 -5.66 -19.32
C ARG A 280 17.78 -5.02 -20.58
N THR A 281 18.52 -4.06 -21.11
CA THR A 281 18.07 -3.18 -22.19
C THR A 281 19.02 -3.21 -23.37
N ALA A 282 18.48 -3.48 -24.56
CA ALA A 282 19.21 -3.40 -25.81
C ALA A 282 19.08 -2.00 -26.41
N LEU A 283 20.20 -1.40 -26.82
CA LEU A 283 20.26 -0.08 -27.44
C LEU A 283 20.81 -0.17 -28.87
N ASP A 284 20.29 0.68 -29.76
CA ASP A 284 20.92 0.96 -31.05
C ASP A 284 22.11 1.92 -30.90
N LYS A 285 22.79 2.23 -32.02
CA LYS A 285 23.96 3.11 -32.04
C LYS A 285 23.64 4.57 -31.72
N GLU A 286 22.37 4.96 -31.81
CA GLU A 286 21.86 6.29 -31.43
C GLU A 286 21.40 6.34 -29.96
N GLY A 287 21.48 5.21 -29.24
CA GLY A 287 21.03 5.09 -27.85
C GLY A 287 19.51 4.95 -27.72
N ASN A 288 18.79 4.57 -28.78
CA ASN A 288 17.37 4.25 -28.70
C ASN A 288 17.16 2.81 -28.19
N ILE A 289 16.10 2.61 -27.41
CA ILE A 289 15.73 1.33 -26.84
C ILE A 289 15.13 0.44 -27.93
N LEU A 290 15.75 -0.72 -28.13
CA LEU A 290 15.26 -1.79 -28.99
C LEU A 290 14.40 -2.78 -28.20
N SER A 291 14.86 -3.19 -27.02
CA SER A 291 14.13 -4.11 -26.14
C SER A 291 14.43 -3.85 -24.65
N LEU A 292 13.49 -4.23 -23.79
CA LEU A 292 13.60 -4.17 -22.32
C LEU A 292 13.12 -5.51 -21.72
N CYS A 293 14.00 -6.17 -20.97
CA CYS A 293 13.66 -7.31 -20.13
C CYS A 293 13.72 -6.93 -18.66
N VAL A 294 12.77 -7.41 -17.87
CA VAL A 294 12.73 -7.16 -16.42
C VAL A 294 12.47 -8.45 -15.66
N ASP A 295 13.36 -8.77 -14.72
CA ASP A 295 13.10 -9.75 -13.66
C ASP A 295 12.81 -9.01 -12.35
N ILE A 296 11.72 -9.35 -11.66
CA ILE A 296 11.38 -8.79 -10.34
C ILE A 296 11.33 -9.90 -9.29
N TYR A 297 12.08 -9.74 -8.21
CA TYR A 297 12.07 -10.62 -7.05
C TYR A 297 11.54 -9.86 -5.84
N LEU A 298 10.48 -10.36 -5.21
CA LEU A 298 9.93 -9.82 -3.97
C LEU A 298 10.23 -10.76 -2.81
N ASP A 299 10.69 -10.20 -1.69
CA ASP A 299 10.72 -10.90 -0.41
C ASP A 299 9.29 -10.99 0.15
N GLY A 300 8.68 -12.17 0.13
CA GLY A 300 7.34 -12.40 0.65
C GLY A 300 7.28 -12.59 2.18
N GLY A 301 8.41 -12.82 2.83
CA GLY A 301 8.43 -13.32 4.21
C GLY A 301 7.92 -14.76 4.32
N ALA A 302 7.48 -15.13 5.52
CA ALA A 302 7.18 -16.52 5.88
C ALA A 302 5.93 -17.14 5.19
N ASN A 303 4.97 -16.31 4.79
CA ASN A 303 3.68 -16.71 4.23
C ASN A 303 3.33 -15.81 3.03
N VAL A 304 2.50 -16.28 2.10
CA VAL A 304 2.25 -15.55 0.85
C VAL A 304 1.50 -14.23 1.07
N GLY A 305 0.55 -14.17 2.02
CA GLY A 305 -0.31 -13.00 2.26
C GLY A 305 -0.90 -12.46 0.96
N LEU A 306 -0.69 -11.16 0.72
CA LEU A 306 -1.07 -10.46 -0.53
C LEU A 306 0.05 -10.38 -1.58
N SER A 307 1.21 -11.00 -1.32
CA SER A 307 2.44 -10.83 -2.10
C SER A 307 2.30 -11.17 -3.58
N SER A 308 1.47 -12.17 -3.93
CA SER A 308 1.27 -12.52 -5.35
C SER A 308 0.60 -11.40 -6.13
N VAL A 309 -0.35 -10.67 -5.52
CA VAL A 309 -1.02 -9.52 -6.16
C VAL A 309 -0.11 -8.30 -6.17
N VAL A 310 0.73 -8.12 -5.14
CA VAL A 310 1.79 -7.09 -5.13
C VAL A 310 2.75 -7.31 -6.31
N LEU A 311 3.16 -8.56 -6.55
CA LEU A 311 4.00 -8.93 -7.69
C LEU A 311 3.33 -8.62 -9.03
N GLN A 312 2.05 -8.98 -9.19
CA GLN A 312 1.30 -8.65 -10.40
C GLN A 312 1.37 -7.15 -10.70
N ARG A 313 1.08 -6.30 -9.70
CA ARG A 313 1.11 -4.85 -9.88
C ARG A 313 2.52 -4.32 -10.09
N ALA A 314 3.54 -4.86 -9.44
CA ALA A 314 4.93 -4.51 -9.73
C ALA A 314 5.29 -4.80 -11.21
N LEU A 315 4.94 -5.99 -11.69
CA LEU A 315 5.19 -6.42 -13.06
C LEU A 315 4.47 -5.56 -14.11
N ILE A 316 3.19 -5.20 -13.90
CA ILE A 316 2.43 -4.35 -14.83
C ILE A 316 2.97 -2.91 -14.91
N ASN A 317 3.69 -2.46 -13.87
CA ASN A 317 4.30 -1.13 -13.82
C ASN A 317 5.81 -1.15 -14.13
N SER A 318 6.39 -2.29 -14.51
CA SER A 318 7.84 -2.46 -14.68
C SER A 318 8.44 -1.70 -15.86
N ALA A 319 7.63 -1.32 -16.85
CA ALA A 319 8.01 -0.39 -17.93
C ALA A 319 7.57 1.06 -17.67
N GLY A 320 7.00 1.35 -16.50
CA GLY A 320 6.55 2.67 -16.10
C GLY A 320 5.53 3.28 -17.06
N VAL A 321 5.84 4.48 -17.56
CA VAL A 321 5.00 5.27 -18.49
C VAL A 321 5.55 5.24 -19.92
N TYR A 322 6.40 4.26 -20.21
CA TYR A 322 7.21 4.21 -21.43
C TYR A 322 6.72 3.14 -22.41
N LYS A 323 6.56 3.56 -23.66
CA LYS A 323 6.30 2.71 -24.81
C LYS A 323 7.61 2.08 -25.25
N ILE A 324 7.82 0.84 -24.79
CA ILE A 324 8.95 0.02 -25.17
C ILE A 324 8.61 -0.78 -26.44
N PRO A 325 9.48 -0.80 -27.48
CA PRO A 325 9.19 -1.54 -28.71
C PRO A 325 9.02 -3.05 -28.49
N HIS A 326 9.95 -3.67 -27.77
CA HIS A 326 9.95 -5.10 -27.46
C HIS A 326 10.16 -5.33 -25.98
N PHE A 327 9.25 -6.07 -25.34
CA PHE A 327 9.20 -6.16 -23.88
C PHE A 327 8.97 -7.58 -23.39
N HIS A 328 9.70 -7.97 -22.34
CA HIS A 328 9.50 -9.21 -21.60
C HIS A 328 9.62 -8.94 -20.10
N ALA A 329 8.75 -9.55 -19.30
CA ALA A 329 8.87 -9.47 -17.85
C ALA A 329 8.53 -10.78 -17.16
N LYS A 330 9.29 -11.05 -16.11
CA LYS A 330 9.11 -12.19 -15.23
C LYS A 330 9.27 -11.77 -13.78
N GLY A 331 8.57 -12.42 -12.87
CA GLY A 331 8.77 -12.13 -11.47
C GLY A 331 8.40 -13.26 -10.53
N TYR A 332 8.89 -13.15 -9.30
CA TYR A 332 8.81 -14.16 -8.26
C TYR A 332 8.51 -13.53 -6.91
N VAL A 333 7.62 -14.17 -6.14
CA VAL A 333 7.50 -14.00 -4.70
C VAL A 333 8.25 -15.14 -4.06
N LEU A 334 9.27 -14.82 -3.27
CA LEU A 334 10.12 -15.82 -2.64
C LEU A 334 9.90 -15.83 -1.12
N LYS A 335 9.87 -17.03 -0.55
CA LYS A 335 9.77 -17.23 0.89
C LYS A 335 11.12 -16.94 1.55
N THR A 336 11.06 -16.17 2.61
CA THR A 336 12.12 -16.03 3.61
C THR A 336 11.52 -16.35 4.98
N ASN A 337 12.36 -16.60 5.98
CA ASN A 337 11.97 -16.81 7.37
C ASN A 337 12.00 -15.49 8.16
N THR A 338 11.45 -14.43 7.55
CA THR A 338 11.20 -13.13 8.15
C THR A 338 9.71 -12.90 8.35
N VAL A 339 9.35 -11.83 9.05
CA VAL A 339 7.96 -11.37 9.12
C VAL A 339 7.33 -11.29 7.71
N PRO A 340 6.09 -11.79 7.51
CA PRO A 340 5.40 -11.67 6.23
C PRO A 340 5.30 -10.23 5.75
N ASN A 341 5.50 -10.00 4.45
CA ASN A 341 5.26 -8.70 3.83
C ASN A 341 3.84 -8.64 3.25
N GLY A 342 3.31 -7.44 3.07
CA GLY A 342 1.91 -7.26 2.72
C GLY A 342 1.62 -5.96 1.99
N ALA A 343 0.36 -5.54 2.05
CA ALA A 343 -0.07 -4.32 1.39
C ALA A 343 0.63 -3.09 1.97
N PHE A 344 1.17 -2.24 1.11
CA PHE A 344 1.55 -0.87 1.43
C PHE A 344 1.08 0.03 0.30
N ARG A 345 0.58 1.24 0.60
CA ARG A 345 0.22 2.29 -0.37
C ARG A 345 1.14 2.29 -1.62
N GLY A 346 0.54 2.07 -2.79
CA GLY A 346 1.21 1.92 -4.08
C GLY A 346 1.33 0.47 -4.56
N PHE A 347 1.41 -0.47 -3.62
CA PHE A 347 1.19 -1.90 -3.81
C PHE A 347 2.09 -2.51 -4.90
N GLY A 348 3.42 -2.44 -4.72
CA GLY A 348 4.42 -2.95 -5.66
C GLY A 348 4.83 -1.93 -6.74
N ALA A 349 3.94 -0.99 -7.10
CA ALA A 349 4.27 0.03 -8.09
C ALA A 349 5.45 0.95 -7.68
N PRO A 350 5.57 1.41 -6.41
CA PRO A 350 6.70 2.24 -6.00
C PRO A 350 8.06 1.56 -6.21
N GLN A 351 8.16 0.24 -5.99
CA GLN A 351 9.38 -0.52 -6.25
C GLN A 351 9.72 -0.52 -7.75
N SER A 352 8.75 -0.82 -8.61
CA SER A 352 8.94 -0.78 -10.06
C SER A 352 9.29 0.61 -10.58
N PHE A 353 8.64 1.66 -10.06
CA PHE A 353 8.91 3.04 -10.45
C PHE A 353 10.28 3.52 -9.98
N ALA A 354 10.76 3.11 -8.80
CA ALA A 354 12.13 3.35 -8.37
C ALA A 354 13.15 2.74 -9.35
N GLY A 355 12.91 1.50 -9.80
CA GLY A 355 13.76 0.84 -10.80
C GLY A 355 13.72 1.51 -12.18
N ILE A 356 12.55 1.56 -12.82
CA ILE A 356 12.44 2.01 -14.22
C ILE A 356 12.76 3.50 -14.40
N GLU A 357 12.38 4.38 -13.47
CA GLU A 357 12.67 5.80 -13.59
C GLU A 357 14.17 6.09 -13.49
N SER A 358 14.87 5.35 -12.63
CA SER A 358 16.32 5.43 -12.46
C SER A 358 17.02 4.83 -13.66
N HIS A 359 16.59 3.65 -14.13
CA HIS A 359 17.14 2.99 -15.32
C HIS A 359 17.05 3.90 -16.55
N MET A 360 15.88 4.49 -16.81
CA MET A 360 15.71 5.45 -17.91
C MET A 360 16.60 6.70 -17.76
N GLY A 361 16.85 7.14 -16.53
CA GLY A 361 17.80 8.23 -16.24
C GLY A 361 19.26 7.83 -16.45
N HIS A 362 19.62 6.57 -16.24
CA HIS A 362 20.97 6.06 -16.52
C HIS A 362 21.19 5.89 -18.03
N LEU A 363 20.22 5.32 -18.75
CA LEU A 363 20.24 5.21 -20.20
C LEU A 363 20.39 6.59 -20.88
N SER A 364 19.77 7.64 -20.33
CA SER A 364 19.92 8.98 -20.89
C SER A 364 21.36 9.52 -20.78
N LYS A 365 22.08 9.18 -19.70
CA LYS A 365 23.50 9.56 -19.53
C LYS A 365 24.36 8.90 -20.62
N LEU A 366 24.13 7.62 -20.91
CA LEU A 366 24.81 6.88 -21.99
C LEU A 366 24.50 7.46 -23.38
N ALA A 367 23.26 7.86 -23.60
CA ALA A 367 22.84 8.50 -24.84
C ALA A 367 23.25 9.99 -24.94
N ASN A 368 23.86 10.56 -23.90
CA ASN A 368 24.20 11.99 -23.78
C ASN A 368 22.97 12.92 -23.99
N PHE A 369 21.85 12.56 -23.39
CA PHE A 369 20.60 13.34 -23.38
C PHE A 369 20.27 13.85 -21.97
N ASP A 370 19.56 14.98 -21.92
CA ASP A 370 18.84 15.36 -20.69
C ASP A 370 17.88 14.22 -20.29
N PRO A 371 17.85 13.80 -19.00
CA PRO A 371 17.02 12.67 -18.57
C PRO A 371 15.54 12.83 -18.87
N LEU A 372 14.97 14.02 -18.68
CA LEU A 372 13.56 14.26 -18.95
C LEU A 372 13.28 14.21 -20.46
N GLU A 373 14.13 14.83 -21.29
CA GLU A 373 13.96 14.78 -22.75
C GLU A 373 14.15 13.37 -23.31
N TYR A 374 15.04 12.55 -22.74
CA TYR A 374 15.16 11.13 -23.11
C TYR A 374 13.88 10.36 -22.79
N LYS A 375 13.39 10.48 -21.54
CA LYS A 375 12.12 9.87 -21.08
C LYS A 375 10.93 10.29 -21.96
N ARG A 376 10.86 11.57 -22.37
CA ARG A 376 9.78 12.11 -23.21
C ARG A 376 9.64 11.44 -24.57
N LYS A 377 10.73 10.92 -25.15
CA LYS A 377 10.69 10.21 -26.45
C LYS A 377 9.83 8.94 -26.40
N TYR A 378 9.75 8.32 -25.23
CA TYR A 378 9.07 7.04 -25.04
C TYR A 378 7.69 7.18 -24.40
N LEU A 379 7.18 8.38 -24.13
CA LEU A 379 5.89 8.49 -23.44
C LEU A 379 4.75 7.83 -24.21
N VAL A 380 4.00 6.99 -23.50
CA VAL A 380 2.75 6.42 -24.00
C VAL A 380 1.74 7.53 -24.29
N LYS A 381 0.89 7.28 -25.28
CA LYS A 381 -0.20 8.17 -25.71
C LYS A 381 -1.53 7.42 -25.65
N GLN A 382 -2.62 8.17 -25.70
CA GLN A 382 -3.94 7.57 -25.86
C GLN A 382 -3.95 6.66 -27.12
N GLY A 383 -4.48 5.45 -26.96
CA GLY A 383 -4.54 4.43 -28.00
C GLY A 383 -3.30 3.55 -28.11
N ASP A 384 -2.19 3.89 -27.42
CA ASP A 384 -1.05 2.99 -27.34
C ASP A 384 -1.37 1.73 -26.54
N PRO A 385 -0.72 0.60 -26.86
CA PRO A 385 -0.84 -0.62 -26.08
C PRO A 385 -0.15 -0.45 -24.72
N THR A 386 -0.71 -1.09 -23.69
CA THR A 386 0.00 -1.35 -22.43
C THR A 386 1.01 -2.49 -22.63
N ILE A 387 1.96 -2.68 -21.70
CA ILE A 387 2.86 -3.84 -21.74
C ILE A 387 2.12 -5.19 -21.59
N THR A 388 0.89 -5.18 -21.09
CA THR A 388 0.01 -6.34 -21.05
C THR A 388 -0.82 -6.52 -22.32
N LYS A 389 -0.58 -5.74 -23.39
CA LYS A 389 -1.37 -5.73 -24.64
C LYS A 389 -2.82 -5.24 -24.46
N GLY A 390 -3.14 -4.57 -23.36
CA GLY A 390 -4.32 -3.73 -23.21
C GLY A 390 -4.17 -2.41 -23.95
N ILE A 391 -5.07 -1.45 -23.73
CA ILE A 391 -5.04 -0.14 -24.42
C ILE A 391 -5.19 0.99 -23.41
N PHE A 392 -4.38 2.05 -23.54
CA PHE A 392 -4.64 3.30 -22.84
C PHE A 392 -5.80 4.06 -23.52
N ARG A 393 -7.02 3.86 -23.01
CA ARG A 393 -8.26 4.36 -23.65
C ARG A 393 -8.53 5.84 -23.41
N ASP A 394 -8.21 6.34 -22.22
CA ASP A 394 -8.46 7.72 -21.83
C ASP A 394 -7.37 8.66 -22.37
N PRO A 395 -7.66 9.96 -22.56
CA PRO A 395 -6.62 10.96 -22.83
C PRO A 395 -5.52 10.93 -21.78
N ILE A 396 -4.26 11.11 -22.20
CA ILE A 396 -3.08 11.15 -21.32
C ILE A 396 -2.52 12.58 -21.36
N LEU A 397 -2.63 13.30 -20.24
CA LEU A 397 -2.24 14.72 -20.13
C LEU A 397 -0.79 14.94 -19.67
N MET A 398 0.07 13.92 -19.83
CA MET A 398 1.40 13.94 -19.23
C MET A 398 2.30 15.03 -19.81
N GLN A 399 2.20 15.32 -21.10
CA GLN A 399 3.00 16.38 -21.72
C GLN A 399 2.63 17.76 -21.17
N GLU A 400 1.34 18.04 -21.02
CA GLU A 400 0.83 19.28 -20.42
C GLU A 400 1.26 19.42 -18.96
N MET A 401 1.25 18.32 -18.21
CA MET A 401 1.72 18.27 -16.84
C MET A 401 3.23 18.55 -16.74
N ILE A 402 4.04 17.98 -17.64
CA ILE A 402 5.47 18.23 -17.73
C ILE A 402 5.74 19.70 -18.08
N GLU A 403 5.09 20.23 -19.12
CA GLU A 403 5.26 21.61 -19.57
C GLU A 403 4.91 22.63 -18.47
N HIS A 404 3.84 22.36 -17.72
CA HIS A 404 3.51 23.17 -16.55
C HIS A 404 4.64 23.19 -15.53
N LEU A 405 5.18 22.03 -15.12
CA LEU A 405 6.26 21.99 -14.14
C LEU A 405 7.58 22.55 -14.66
N LEU A 406 7.91 22.37 -15.95
CA LEU A 406 9.08 23.01 -16.57
C LEU A 406 9.06 24.52 -16.39
N ASN A 407 7.88 25.14 -16.57
CA ASN A 407 7.70 26.58 -16.40
C ASN A 407 7.67 26.98 -14.91
N THR A 408 6.86 26.31 -14.10
CA THR A 408 6.67 26.65 -12.68
C THR A 408 7.91 26.43 -11.82
N SER A 409 8.73 25.42 -12.16
CA SER A 409 10.00 25.16 -11.47
C SER A 409 11.18 25.96 -12.03
N GLU A 410 11.02 26.62 -13.18
CA GLU A 410 12.14 27.19 -13.96
C GLU A 410 13.25 26.15 -14.23
N TYR A 411 12.88 24.87 -14.47
CA TYR A 411 13.77 23.71 -14.50
C TYR A 411 15.09 23.93 -15.26
N LYS A 412 15.00 24.43 -16.51
CA LYS A 412 16.18 24.64 -17.36
C LYS A 412 17.17 25.63 -16.76
N LYS A 413 16.65 26.76 -16.26
CA LYS A 413 17.44 27.79 -15.60
C LYS A 413 18.08 27.25 -14.32
N LYS A 414 17.33 26.53 -13.50
CA LYS A 414 17.86 25.92 -12.27
C LYS A 414 18.94 24.88 -12.54
N LYS A 415 18.79 24.07 -13.58
CA LYS A 415 19.81 23.11 -13.99
C LYS A 415 21.15 23.80 -14.31
N GLU A 416 21.11 24.88 -15.10
CA GLU A 416 22.29 25.69 -15.41
C GLU A 416 22.88 26.41 -14.19
N GLU A 417 22.05 26.88 -13.28
CA GLU A 417 22.48 27.51 -12.01
C GLU A 417 23.14 26.49 -11.07
N PHE A 418 22.53 25.32 -10.89
CA PHE A 418 23.05 24.26 -10.03
C PHE A 418 24.35 23.67 -10.58
N GLN A 419 24.46 23.48 -11.88
CA GLN A 419 25.72 23.06 -12.51
C GLN A 419 26.86 24.05 -12.22
N ARG A 420 26.62 25.36 -12.38
CA ARG A 420 27.61 26.41 -12.06
C ARG A 420 27.95 26.43 -10.57
N PHE A 421 26.95 26.30 -9.70
CA PHE A 421 27.15 26.21 -8.25
C PHE A 421 28.01 24.99 -7.87
N ASN A 422 27.70 23.82 -8.43
CA ASN A 422 28.39 22.56 -8.16
C ASN A 422 29.85 22.56 -8.63
N GLN A 423 30.18 23.31 -9.69
CA GLN A 423 31.57 23.50 -10.14
C GLN A 423 32.38 24.40 -9.20
N GLN A 424 31.73 25.36 -8.53
CA GLN A 424 32.37 26.33 -7.63
C GLN A 424 32.40 25.89 -6.17
N ASN A 425 31.51 24.98 -5.78
CA ASN A 425 31.35 24.51 -4.41
C ASN A 425 31.71 23.03 -4.29
N GLN A 426 32.72 22.70 -3.48
CA GLN A 426 33.16 21.32 -3.31
C GLN A 426 32.31 20.54 -2.29
N ARG A 427 31.78 21.24 -1.27
CA ARG A 427 31.06 20.61 -0.16
C ARG A 427 29.56 20.48 -0.44
N TYR A 428 28.92 21.56 -0.87
CA TYR A 428 27.48 21.55 -1.10
C TYR A 428 27.21 21.37 -2.58
N LYS A 429 26.40 20.36 -2.91
CA LYS A 429 25.97 20.08 -4.28
C LYS A 429 24.46 20.17 -4.39
N LYS A 430 23.95 20.84 -5.41
CA LYS A 430 22.51 21.00 -5.67
C LYS A 430 22.07 20.18 -6.86
N GLY A 431 20.86 19.64 -6.79
CA GLY A 431 20.30 18.85 -7.89
C GLY A 431 18.81 19.09 -8.05
N ILE A 432 18.34 18.85 -9.26
CA ILE A 432 16.91 18.86 -9.61
C ILE A 432 16.54 17.58 -10.35
N GLY A 433 15.69 16.77 -9.71
CA GLY A 433 15.27 15.45 -10.21
C GLY A 433 13.82 15.46 -10.68
N THR A 434 13.50 14.54 -11.59
CA THR A 434 12.15 14.36 -12.12
C THR A 434 11.73 12.90 -12.13
N SER A 435 10.46 12.64 -11.87
CA SER A 435 9.85 11.31 -12.05
C SER A 435 8.54 11.40 -12.80
N LEU A 436 8.30 10.46 -13.71
CA LEU A 436 7.05 10.29 -14.45
C LEU A 436 6.40 8.96 -14.05
N PHE A 437 5.12 8.98 -13.68
CA PHE A 437 4.49 7.77 -13.15
C PHE A 437 3.00 7.70 -13.40
N LEU A 438 2.45 6.50 -13.23
CA LEU A 438 1.02 6.23 -13.31
C LEU A 438 0.55 5.37 -12.14
N HIS A 439 -0.76 5.32 -11.98
CA HIS A 439 -1.44 4.38 -11.10
C HIS A 439 -2.64 3.78 -11.84
N GLY A 440 -2.65 2.46 -11.99
CA GLY A 440 -3.85 1.74 -12.38
C GLY A 440 -4.89 1.80 -11.27
N CYS A 441 -6.07 2.35 -11.55
CA CYS A 441 -7.11 2.60 -10.55
C CYS A 441 -8.02 1.39 -10.41
N GLY A 442 -8.21 0.89 -9.19
CA GLY A 442 -8.99 -0.32 -8.91
C GLY A 442 -8.14 -1.59 -8.82
N PHE A 443 -8.82 -2.71 -8.57
CA PHE A 443 -8.14 -4.01 -8.53
C PHE A 443 -7.51 -4.36 -9.87
N THR A 444 -6.35 -5.01 -9.81
CA THR A 444 -5.69 -5.57 -10.99
C THR A 444 -6.55 -6.66 -11.62
N GLY A 445 -6.67 -6.62 -12.94
CA GLY A 445 -7.38 -7.61 -13.72
C GLY A 445 -8.90 -7.61 -13.47
N SER A 446 -9.48 -8.80 -13.31
CA SER A 446 -10.94 -8.97 -13.23
C SER A 446 -11.49 -8.99 -11.79
N GLY A 447 -10.73 -8.52 -10.80
CA GLY A 447 -11.11 -8.60 -9.38
C GLY A 447 -12.46 -7.98 -9.04
N GLU A 448 -12.80 -6.84 -9.64
CA GLU A 448 -14.12 -6.19 -9.44
C GLU A 448 -15.28 -7.05 -9.99
N ARG A 449 -15.07 -7.70 -11.14
CA ARG A 449 -16.06 -8.52 -11.85
C ARG A 449 -16.27 -9.87 -11.17
N ASP A 450 -15.18 -10.55 -10.84
CA ASP A 450 -15.21 -11.98 -10.51
C ASP A 450 -15.30 -12.22 -9.01
N HIS A 451 -14.71 -11.34 -8.19
CA HIS A 451 -14.57 -11.54 -6.74
C HIS A 451 -15.36 -10.53 -5.90
N ILE A 452 -15.17 -9.22 -6.15
CA ILE A 452 -15.67 -8.19 -5.21
C ILE A 452 -17.16 -7.93 -5.38
N LYS A 453 -17.64 -7.71 -6.62
CA LYS A 453 -19.07 -7.52 -6.93
C LYS A 453 -19.80 -6.57 -5.96
N ALA A 454 -19.17 -5.40 -5.73
CA ALA A 454 -19.56 -4.48 -4.67
C ALA A 454 -21.05 -4.12 -4.71
N THR A 455 -21.68 -4.09 -3.53
CA THR A 455 -23.06 -3.67 -3.33
C THR A 455 -23.09 -2.44 -2.44
N VAL A 456 -23.93 -1.45 -2.77
CA VAL A 456 -24.15 -0.25 -1.96
C VAL A 456 -25.62 -0.07 -1.68
N LYS A 457 -25.92 0.56 -0.54
CA LYS A 457 -27.29 0.83 -0.11
C LYS A 457 -27.42 2.26 0.42
N LEU A 458 -28.50 2.94 0.04
CA LEU A 458 -28.93 4.22 0.60
C LEU A 458 -30.26 4.05 1.31
N VAL A 459 -30.36 4.57 2.54
CA VAL A 459 -31.59 4.54 3.35
C VAL A 459 -32.02 5.97 3.66
N LYS A 460 -33.20 6.36 3.18
CA LYS A 460 -33.85 7.63 3.46
C LYS A 460 -34.84 7.48 4.61
N SER A 461 -34.70 8.29 5.65
CA SER A 461 -35.65 8.35 6.77
C SER A 461 -36.88 9.20 6.44
N LYS A 462 -37.92 9.13 7.30
CA LYS A 462 -39.16 9.94 7.15
C LYS A 462 -38.89 11.45 7.16
N ASN A 463 -37.90 11.90 7.93
CA ASN A 463 -37.50 13.31 8.00
C ASN A 463 -36.58 13.77 6.85
N GLY A 464 -36.33 12.91 5.85
CA GLY A 464 -35.60 13.29 4.64
C GLY A 464 -34.07 13.21 4.74
N LYS A 465 -33.52 12.73 5.86
CA LYS A 465 -32.08 12.42 5.96
C LYS A 465 -31.76 11.13 5.21
N VAL A 466 -30.53 11.04 4.69
CA VAL A 466 -30.08 9.86 3.92
C VAL A 466 -28.83 9.28 4.55
N MET A 467 -28.86 7.97 4.82
CA MET A 467 -27.73 7.21 5.34
C MET A 467 -27.10 6.38 4.24
N LEU A 468 -25.77 6.44 4.14
CA LEU A 468 -24.96 5.50 3.38
C LEU A 468 -24.80 4.22 4.20
N LYS A 469 -25.14 3.09 3.59
CA LYS A 469 -24.92 1.74 4.15
C LYS A 469 -23.94 1.03 3.21
N ILE A 470 -22.65 1.17 3.51
CA ILE A 470 -21.53 0.56 2.78
C ILE A 470 -20.45 0.08 3.74
N SER A 471 -19.67 -0.92 3.35
CA SER A 471 -18.63 -1.55 4.20
C SER A 471 -17.27 -0.87 4.17
N ASN A 472 -17.06 0.17 3.35
CA ASN A 472 -15.76 0.83 3.24
C ASN A 472 -15.41 1.63 4.51
N SER A 473 -14.12 1.70 4.84
CA SER A 473 -13.61 2.22 6.11
C SER A 473 -12.87 3.54 5.93
N ASP A 474 -13.14 4.53 6.78
CA ASP A 474 -12.33 5.75 6.81
C ASP A 474 -11.15 5.58 7.77
N MET A 475 -9.97 5.84 7.24
CA MET A 475 -8.68 5.76 7.92
C MET A 475 -7.90 7.09 7.83
N GLY A 476 -8.63 8.20 7.62
CA GLY A 476 -8.09 9.56 7.51
C GLY A 476 -8.11 10.13 6.08
N GLN A 477 -8.26 9.28 5.07
CA GLN A 477 -8.31 9.67 3.65
C GLN A 477 -9.59 10.44 3.29
N GLY A 478 -10.60 10.46 4.17
CA GLY A 478 -11.73 11.38 4.08
C GLY A 478 -12.91 10.87 3.25
N ILE A 479 -13.10 9.55 3.15
CA ILE A 479 -14.27 8.97 2.47
C ILE A 479 -15.58 9.26 3.21
N LEU A 480 -15.55 9.45 4.54
CA LEU A 480 -16.74 9.89 5.31
C LEU A 480 -17.29 11.20 4.76
N THR A 481 -16.41 12.07 4.26
CA THR A 481 -16.78 13.35 3.67
C THR A 481 -17.05 13.21 2.18
N THR A 482 -16.09 12.68 1.43
CA THR A 482 -16.12 12.60 -0.03
C THR A 482 -17.37 11.85 -0.54
N LEU A 483 -17.71 10.70 0.04
CA LEU A 483 -18.87 9.91 -0.39
C LEU A 483 -20.19 10.58 0.00
N CYS A 484 -20.27 11.21 1.18
CA CYS A 484 -21.45 12.01 1.56
C CYS A 484 -21.66 13.20 0.62
N LYS A 485 -20.59 13.86 0.16
CA LYS A 485 -20.70 14.99 -0.80
C LYS A 485 -21.28 14.54 -2.14
N ILE A 486 -20.85 13.37 -2.65
CA ILE A 486 -21.38 12.79 -3.89
C ILE A 486 -22.89 12.60 -3.77
N VAL A 487 -23.35 11.92 -2.71
CA VAL A 487 -24.77 11.66 -2.48
C VAL A 487 -25.56 12.95 -2.22
N ALA A 488 -25.02 13.88 -1.43
CA ALA A 488 -25.67 15.15 -1.13
C ALA A 488 -25.88 16.00 -2.39
N LYS A 489 -24.85 16.10 -3.25
CA LYS A 489 -24.94 16.82 -4.51
C LYS A 489 -25.98 16.19 -5.43
N GLU A 490 -25.96 14.87 -5.60
CA GLU A 490 -26.90 14.19 -6.49
C GLU A 490 -28.35 14.36 -6.02
N LEU A 491 -28.60 14.24 -4.71
CA LEU A 491 -29.94 14.41 -4.13
C LEU A 491 -30.39 15.87 -3.98
N ASN A 492 -29.52 16.84 -4.23
CA ASN A 492 -29.73 18.26 -3.87
C ASN A 492 -30.05 18.47 -2.37
N LEU A 493 -29.43 17.68 -1.49
CA LEU A 493 -29.60 17.79 -0.03
C LEU A 493 -28.49 18.61 0.62
N PRO A 494 -28.74 19.21 1.79
CA PRO A 494 -27.67 19.70 2.66
C PRO A 494 -26.67 18.58 2.97
N TYR A 495 -25.36 18.86 2.88
CA TYR A 495 -24.28 17.91 3.20
C TYR A 495 -24.44 17.29 4.61
N GLU A 496 -24.88 18.10 5.56
CA GLU A 496 -25.21 17.75 6.94
C GLU A 496 -26.33 16.70 7.08
N ASP A 497 -27.25 16.60 6.11
CA ASP A 497 -28.36 15.63 6.13
C ASP A 497 -28.03 14.28 5.48
N VAL A 498 -26.82 14.16 4.92
CA VAL A 498 -26.26 12.88 4.44
C VAL A 498 -25.28 12.34 5.49
N LEU A 499 -25.57 11.14 5.98
CA LEU A 499 -24.89 10.49 7.09
C LEU A 499 -24.16 9.24 6.61
N TYR A 500 -23.01 8.97 7.20
CA TYR A 500 -22.25 7.76 6.97
C TYR A 500 -21.72 7.29 8.33
N PRO A 501 -22.47 6.44 9.05
CA PRO A 501 -22.00 5.84 10.29
C PRO A 501 -20.82 4.91 10.00
N TYR A 502 -20.00 4.64 11.02
CA TYR A 502 -18.96 3.62 10.90
C TYR A 502 -19.59 2.28 10.51
N PRO A 503 -19.00 1.56 9.53
CA PRO A 503 -19.58 0.33 9.01
C PRO A 503 -19.76 -0.76 10.06
N ASP A 504 -20.82 -1.53 9.87
CA ASP A 504 -21.24 -2.63 10.72
C ASP A 504 -21.85 -3.71 9.82
N THR A 505 -21.25 -4.91 9.79
CA THR A 505 -21.64 -5.97 8.85
C THR A 505 -23.06 -6.50 9.05
N LYS A 506 -23.75 -6.13 10.14
CA LYS A 506 -25.17 -6.41 10.35
C LYS A 506 -26.08 -5.44 9.58
N GLU A 507 -25.56 -4.25 9.30
CA GLU A 507 -26.32 -3.10 8.78
C GLU A 507 -26.00 -2.79 7.31
N VAL A 508 -24.79 -3.12 6.88
CA VAL A 508 -24.25 -2.76 5.56
C VAL A 508 -24.02 -4.01 4.73
N PRO A 509 -24.19 -3.95 3.40
CA PRO A 509 -23.79 -5.03 2.50
C PRO A 509 -22.27 -5.02 2.27
N ASP A 510 -21.75 -6.04 1.60
CA ASP A 510 -20.37 -6.04 1.13
C ASP A 510 -20.18 -5.09 -0.05
N SER A 511 -19.56 -3.95 0.22
CA SER A 511 -19.14 -2.94 -0.77
C SER A 511 -17.70 -3.14 -1.27
N GLY A 512 -17.06 -4.24 -0.87
CA GLY A 512 -15.67 -4.55 -1.14
C GLY A 512 -14.68 -3.83 -0.23
N PRO A 513 -13.39 -4.18 -0.33
CA PRO A 513 -12.33 -3.65 0.54
C PRO A 513 -12.00 -2.18 0.26
N THR A 514 -11.38 -1.51 1.24
CA THR A 514 -10.93 -0.12 1.15
C THR A 514 -9.45 -0.04 0.78
N VAL A 515 -9.18 -0.28 -0.51
CA VAL A 515 -7.83 -0.51 -1.08
C VAL A 515 -7.77 -0.04 -2.53
N ALA A 516 -6.62 -0.20 -3.21
CA ALA A 516 -6.46 -0.04 -4.67
C ALA A 516 -6.98 1.30 -5.26
N SER A 517 -7.04 2.34 -4.43
CA SER A 517 -7.62 3.64 -4.74
C SER A 517 -9.04 3.59 -5.35
N ARG A 518 -9.78 2.50 -5.10
CA ARG A 518 -11.06 2.20 -5.75
C ARG A 518 -12.26 2.91 -5.15
N THR A 519 -12.19 3.25 -3.86
CA THR A 519 -13.38 3.59 -3.07
C THR A 519 -14.11 4.81 -3.63
N THR A 520 -13.43 5.93 -3.88
CA THR A 520 -14.09 7.10 -4.48
C THR A 520 -14.53 6.83 -5.92
N MET A 521 -13.71 6.14 -6.72
CA MET A 521 -13.97 5.92 -8.14
C MET A 521 -15.15 4.95 -8.36
N ILE A 522 -15.09 3.76 -7.78
CA ILE A 522 -16.06 2.68 -8.02
C ILE A 522 -17.24 2.79 -7.07
N VAL A 523 -17.00 2.79 -5.76
CA VAL A 523 -18.08 2.83 -4.76
C VAL A 523 -18.79 4.18 -4.82
N GLY A 524 -18.05 5.27 -5.02
CA GLY A 524 -18.64 6.59 -5.26
C GLY A 524 -19.54 6.64 -6.50
N LYS A 525 -19.19 5.96 -7.60
CA LYS A 525 -20.07 5.87 -8.78
C LYS A 525 -21.34 5.08 -8.50
N LEU A 526 -21.24 3.99 -7.74
CA LEU A 526 -22.41 3.22 -7.33
C LEU A 526 -23.33 4.05 -6.43
N LEU A 527 -22.78 4.85 -5.53
CA LEU A 527 -23.55 5.76 -4.69
C LEU A 527 -24.18 6.91 -5.49
N GLU A 528 -23.51 7.46 -6.50
CA GLU A 528 -24.08 8.44 -7.43
C GLU A 528 -25.31 7.84 -8.15
N ARG A 529 -25.20 6.61 -8.65
CA ARG A 529 -26.33 5.88 -9.26
C ARG A 529 -27.47 5.64 -8.28
N ALA A 530 -27.16 5.16 -7.07
CA ALA A 530 -28.15 4.90 -6.03
C ALA A 530 -28.88 6.18 -5.63
N ALA A 531 -28.14 7.28 -5.49
CA ALA A 531 -28.69 8.60 -5.17
C ALA A 531 -29.61 9.09 -6.29
N LYS A 532 -29.22 8.96 -7.56
CA LYS A 532 -30.08 9.31 -8.69
C LYS A 532 -31.39 8.52 -8.69
N ASN A 533 -31.32 7.20 -8.50
CA ASN A 533 -32.48 6.32 -8.43
C ASN A 533 -33.40 6.68 -7.24
N LEU A 534 -32.82 7.01 -6.08
CA LEU A 534 -33.57 7.50 -4.91
C LEU A 534 -34.25 8.86 -5.19
N LYS A 535 -33.56 9.77 -5.87
CA LYS A 535 -34.08 11.09 -6.26
C LYS A 535 -35.31 10.97 -7.15
N ASP A 536 -35.23 10.12 -8.18
CA ASP A 536 -36.30 9.92 -9.16
C ASP A 536 -37.58 9.34 -8.52
N LYS A 537 -37.42 8.64 -7.40
CA LYS A 537 -38.52 7.99 -6.66
C LYS A 537 -38.83 8.67 -5.33
N TRP A 538 -38.30 9.85 -5.06
CA TRP A 538 -38.36 10.48 -3.75
C TRP A 538 -39.79 10.72 -3.26
N GLN A 539 -40.10 10.27 -2.04
CA GLN A 539 -41.37 10.50 -1.35
C GLN A 539 -41.13 11.12 0.03
N SER A 540 -41.63 12.34 0.21
CA SER A 540 -41.56 13.06 1.48
C SER A 540 -42.37 12.33 2.57
N GLY A 541 -41.80 12.20 3.77
CA GLY A 541 -42.47 11.55 4.92
C GLY A 541 -42.43 10.02 4.93
N VAL A 542 -41.93 9.36 3.87
CA VAL A 542 -41.90 7.89 3.73
C VAL A 542 -40.47 7.37 3.88
N GLU A 543 -40.25 6.21 4.52
CA GLU A 543 -38.92 5.58 4.52
C GLU A 543 -38.67 4.87 3.19
N GLN A 544 -37.48 5.03 2.64
CA GLN A 544 -37.14 4.44 1.34
C GLN A 544 -35.73 3.87 1.37
N GLU A 545 -35.55 2.77 0.66
CA GLU A 545 -34.26 2.12 0.45
C GLU A 545 -33.99 1.96 -1.04
N VAL A 546 -32.75 2.18 -1.43
CA VAL A 546 -32.24 1.86 -2.77
C VAL A 546 -30.95 1.07 -2.63
N VAL A 547 -30.87 -0.03 -3.36
CA VAL A 547 -29.70 -0.89 -3.46
C VAL A 547 -29.19 -0.86 -4.90
N GLU A 548 -27.88 -0.71 -5.07
CA GLU A 548 -27.20 -0.78 -6.36
C GLU A 548 -26.05 -1.76 -6.29
N HIS A 549 -25.80 -2.44 -7.40
CA HIS A 549 -24.73 -3.43 -7.54
C HIS A 549 -23.73 -3.00 -8.60
N TYR A 550 -22.48 -3.41 -8.42
CA TYR A 550 -21.45 -3.29 -9.42
C TYR A 550 -21.87 -4.02 -10.70
N VAL A 551 -21.68 -3.34 -11.83
CA VAL A 551 -21.92 -3.88 -13.17
C VAL A 551 -20.64 -3.70 -13.95
N HIS A 552 -20.00 -4.81 -14.31
CA HIS A 552 -18.80 -4.79 -15.13
C HIS A 552 -19.17 -4.45 -16.58
N ARG A 553 -18.40 -3.55 -17.22
CA ARG A 553 -18.54 -3.29 -18.65
C ARG A 553 -17.73 -4.32 -19.43
N GLU A 554 -18.32 -4.96 -20.44
CA GLU A 554 -17.66 -5.97 -21.29
C GLU A 554 -16.41 -5.45 -22.03
N MET A 555 -16.20 -4.13 -22.10
CA MET A 555 -15.12 -3.48 -22.86
C MET A 555 -13.73 -3.50 -22.19
N ILE A 556 -13.52 -4.27 -21.12
CA ILE A 556 -12.25 -4.38 -20.38
C ILE A 556 -11.83 -5.87 -20.33
N PRO A 557 -11.37 -6.46 -21.45
CA PRO A 557 -10.95 -7.85 -21.48
C PRO A 557 -9.62 -8.03 -20.73
N TRP A 558 -9.57 -9.02 -19.84
CA TRP A 558 -8.37 -9.43 -19.11
C TRP A 558 -8.32 -10.95 -19.03
N ASP A 559 -7.18 -11.54 -19.36
CA ASP A 559 -6.88 -12.96 -19.20
C ASP A 559 -5.82 -13.13 -18.10
N GLU A 560 -6.25 -13.68 -16.96
CA GLU A 560 -5.39 -13.93 -15.79
C GLU A 560 -4.29 -14.96 -16.07
N LYS A 561 -4.52 -15.91 -16.98
CA LYS A 561 -3.57 -17.02 -17.26
C LYS A 561 -2.39 -16.55 -18.10
N THR A 562 -2.67 -15.74 -19.11
CA THR A 562 -1.64 -15.20 -20.00
C THR A 562 -1.14 -13.84 -19.53
N PHE A 563 -1.81 -13.24 -18.53
CA PHE A 563 -1.50 -11.91 -18.00
C PHE A 563 -1.57 -10.82 -19.08
N THR A 564 -2.59 -10.93 -19.95
CA THR A 564 -2.79 -10.05 -21.10
C THR A 564 -4.16 -9.40 -21.11
N GLY A 565 -4.24 -8.16 -21.60
CA GLY A 565 -5.44 -7.36 -21.73
C GLY A 565 -5.38 -6.08 -20.90
N ASP A 566 -6.54 -5.48 -20.66
CA ASP A 566 -6.72 -4.29 -19.86
C ASP A 566 -6.66 -4.64 -18.36
N ALA A 567 -5.51 -4.40 -17.74
CA ALA A 567 -5.30 -4.70 -16.32
C ALA A 567 -6.09 -3.78 -15.38
N TYR A 568 -6.53 -2.61 -15.85
CA TYR A 568 -7.24 -1.61 -15.05
C TYR A 568 -8.34 -0.92 -15.85
N PRO A 569 -9.43 -0.51 -15.20
CA PRO A 569 -10.53 0.24 -15.84
C PRO A 569 -10.17 1.68 -16.18
N ALA A 570 -9.22 2.28 -15.45
CA ALA A 570 -8.73 3.64 -15.65
C ALA A 570 -7.31 3.79 -15.11
N TYR A 571 -6.61 4.83 -15.57
CA TYR A 571 -5.30 5.21 -15.07
C TYR A 571 -5.31 6.67 -14.62
N SER A 572 -4.61 6.92 -13.52
CA SER A 572 -4.24 8.25 -13.07
C SER A 572 -2.74 8.47 -13.24
N TRP A 573 -2.34 9.73 -13.39
CA TRP A 573 -0.98 10.08 -13.84
C TRP A 573 -0.36 11.12 -12.92
N GLY A 574 0.96 11.06 -12.76
CA GLY A 574 1.71 11.98 -11.92
C GLY A 574 3.06 12.36 -12.48
N VAL A 575 3.50 13.57 -12.15
CA VAL A 575 4.81 14.13 -12.48
C VAL A 575 5.33 14.87 -11.25
N ASN A 576 6.52 14.52 -10.78
CA ASN A 576 7.16 15.19 -9.64
C ASN A 576 8.49 15.82 -10.04
N PHE A 577 8.77 17.00 -9.49
CA PHE A 577 10.08 17.65 -9.57
C PHE A 577 10.56 17.90 -8.14
N VAL A 578 11.81 17.55 -7.85
CA VAL A 578 12.41 17.66 -6.52
C VAL A 578 13.72 18.44 -6.61
N GLU A 579 13.84 19.48 -5.79
CA GLU A 579 15.06 20.26 -5.62
C GLU A 579 15.67 19.97 -4.25
N LEU A 580 16.98 19.76 -4.21
CA LEU A 580 17.69 19.45 -2.99
C LEU A 580 19.13 19.95 -3.00
N GLU A 581 19.73 19.96 -1.82
CA GLU A 581 21.16 20.13 -1.58
C GLU A 581 21.70 18.90 -0.85
N VAL A 582 22.88 18.42 -1.24
CA VAL A 582 23.64 17.36 -0.58
C VAL A 582 24.91 17.95 0.02
N ASP A 583 25.15 17.67 1.31
CA ASP A 583 26.43 17.95 1.97
C ASP A 583 27.36 16.76 1.78
N THR A 584 28.33 16.86 0.87
CA THR A 584 29.26 15.77 0.54
C THR A 584 30.18 15.36 1.69
N LEU A 585 30.30 16.17 2.74
CA LEU A 585 31.06 15.80 3.94
C LEU A 585 30.28 14.87 4.86
N THR A 586 28.95 15.01 4.90
CA THR A 586 28.10 14.28 5.87
C THR A 586 27.13 13.30 5.22
N GLY A 587 26.94 13.38 3.90
CA GLY A 587 25.93 12.64 3.15
C GLY A 587 24.50 13.17 3.36
N ASN A 588 24.31 14.20 4.19
CA ASN A 588 22.97 14.70 4.49
C ASN A 588 22.33 15.34 3.25
N VAL A 589 21.07 14.97 3.01
CA VAL A 589 20.21 15.51 1.97
C VAL A 589 19.23 16.50 2.60
N LYS A 590 19.21 17.72 2.09
CA LYS A 590 18.24 18.74 2.46
C LYS A 590 17.31 19.00 1.29
N LEU A 591 16.02 18.66 1.45
CA LEU A 591 14.99 19.05 0.49
C LEU A 591 14.83 20.58 0.51
N GLU A 592 14.76 21.20 -0.67
CA GLU A 592 14.59 22.65 -0.81
C GLU A 592 13.19 22.98 -1.33
N LYS A 593 12.74 22.29 -2.38
CA LYS A 593 11.42 22.50 -2.95
C LYS A 593 10.90 21.25 -3.66
N VAL A 594 9.59 21.03 -3.57
CA VAL A 594 8.93 19.88 -4.18
C VAL A 594 7.71 20.36 -4.98
N TYR A 595 7.59 19.84 -6.19
CA TYR A 595 6.48 20.11 -7.09
C TYR A 595 5.80 18.82 -7.50
N GLY A 596 4.48 18.83 -7.62
CA GLY A 596 3.70 17.65 -8.02
C GLY A 596 2.49 18.00 -8.87
N ASN A 597 2.45 17.48 -10.10
CA ASN A 597 1.27 17.52 -10.94
C ASN A 597 0.57 16.17 -10.94
N TYR A 598 -0.75 16.18 -10.82
CA TYR A 598 -1.57 14.95 -10.75
C TYR A 598 -2.79 15.03 -11.67
N GLU A 599 -3.07 13.98 -12.42
CA GLU A 599 -4.32 13.77 -13.16
C GLU A 599 -5.11 12.68 -12.46
N VAL A 600 -6.22 13.06 -11.82
CA VAL A 600 -7.07 12.17 -11.01
C VAL A 600 -8.56 12.29 -11.38
N GLY A 601 -8.83 12.67 -12.62
CA GLY A 601 -10.16 13.03 -13.09
C GLY A 601 -10.71 14.22 -12.32
N LYS A 602 -12.02 14.18 -12.01
CA LYS A 602 -12.67 15.25 -11.25
C LYS A 602 -12.36 15.13 -9.76
N VAL A 603 -11.80 16.20 -9.18
CA VAL A 603 -11.64 16.30 -7.72
C VAL A 603 -12.99 16.47 -7.03
N ILE A 604 -13.28 15.61 -6.06
CA ILE A 604 -14.50 15.68 -5.25
C ILE A 604 -14.33 16.60 -4.05
N ASP A 605 -13.13 16.77 -3.48
CA ASP A 605 -12.86 17.73 -2.41
C ASP A 605 -11.40 18.17 -2.46
N GLU A 606 -11.16 19.45 -2.76
CA GLU A 606 -9.82 20.00 -3.02
C GLU A 606 -8.89 19.90 -1.81
N ARG A 607 -9.40 20.16 -0.60
CA ARG A 607 -8.58 20.10 0.62
C ARG A 607 -8.23 18.67 0.99
N ILE A 608 -9.15 17.72 0.80
CA ILE A 608 -8.86 16.29 0.98
C ILE A 608 -7.82 15.84 -0.04
N MET A 609 -7.97 16.23 -1.31
CA MET A 609 -7.00 15.88 -2.36
C MET A 609 -5.62 16.47 -2.08
N LYS A 610 -5.54 17.74 -1.66
CA LYS A 610 -4.26 18.35 -1.24
C LYS A 610 -3.61 17.58 -0.09
N GLY A 611 -4.39 17.17 0.91
CA GLY A 611 -3.89 16.33 2.01
C GLY A 611 -3.37 14.95 1.55
N GLN A 612 -4.00 14.33 0.55
CA GLN A 612 -3.53 13.08 -0.04
C GLN A 612 -2.22 13.27 -0.82
N ILE A 613 -2.07 14.39 -1.54
CA ILE A 613 -0.83 14.78 -2.22
C ILE A 613 0.27 14.98 -1.19
N ASP A 614 0.04 15.81 -0.18
CA ASP A 614 1.07 16.19 0.79
C ASP A 614 1.56 14.98 1.58
N GLY A 615 0.64 14.18 2.11
CA GLY A 615 1.00 12.99 2.88
C GLY A 615 1.60 11.87 2.02
N GLY A 616 1.09 11.68 0.79
CA GLY A 616 1.63 10.65 -0.11
C GLY A 616 3.03 10.97 -0.59
N LEU A 617 3.27 12.23 -0.99
CA LEU A 617 4.57 12.64 -1.50
C LEU A 617 5.61 12.67 -0.39
N ALA A 618 5.26 13.12 0.83
CA ALA A 618 6.15 13.01 1.98
C ALA A 618 6.56 11.56 2.26
N GLN A 619 5.60 10.62 2.26
CA GLN A 619 5.86 9.19 2.47
C GLN A 619 6.69 8.56 1.34
N GLY A 620 6.49 9.00 0.10
CA GLY A 620 7.26 8.53 -1.06
C GLY A 620 8.68 9.07 -1.11
N LEU A 621 8.88 10.35 -0.79
CA LEU A 621 10.21 10.96 -0.67
C LEU A 621 11.01 10.27 0.43
N ALA A 622 10.39 10.08 1.60
CA ALA A 622 11.05 9.41 2.72
C ALA A 622 11.48 7.97 2.38
N TYR A 623 10.67 7.21 1.64
CA TYR A 623 11.06 5.89 1.14
C TYR A 623 12.32 5.93 0.25
N GLY A 624 12.52 7.02 -0.49
CA GLY A 624 13.65 7.17 -1.40
C GLY A 624 14.99 7.47 -0.75
N TYR A 625 15.03 8.14 0.41
CA TYR A 625 16.30 8.59 1.01
C TYR A 625 16.38 8.60 2.54
N LEU A 626 15.26 8.44 3.26
CA LEU A 626 15.21 8.63 4.72
C LEU A 626 14.88 7.34 5.47
N GLU A 627 13.74 6.73 5.17
CA GLU A 627 13.19 5.60 5.91
C GLU A 627 13.97 4.32 5.60
N LYS A 628 14.78 3.87 6.57
CA LYS A 628 15.56 2.62 6.46
C LYS A 628 15.16 1.64 7.54
N MET A 629 14.61 0.51 7.12
CA MET A 629 14.38 -0.65 7.98
C MET A 629 15.13 -1.87 7.45
N THR A 630 15.68 -2.66 8.37
CA THR A 630 16.51 -3.83 8.07
C THR A 630 16.08 -5.03 8.91
N SER A 631 16.34 -6.22 8.36
CA SER A 631 16.21 -7.49 9.04
C SER A 631 17.58 -8.13 9.21
N LYS A 632 17.88 -8.64 10.40
CA LYS A 632 19.10 -9.41 10.69
C LYS A 632 18.71 -10.73 11.33
N GLN A 633 19.09 -11.84 10.69
CA GLN A 633 18.76 -13.19 11.15
C GLN A 633 17.25 -13.37 11.42
N GLY A 634 16.41 -12.85 10.53
CA GLY A 634 14.94 -12.96 10.65
C GLY A 634 14.28 -11.92 11.55
N LYS A 635 15.05 -11.07 12.23
CA LYS A 635 14.54 -10.08 13.18
C LYS A 635 14.64 -8.65 12.64
N ILE A 636 13.52 -7.94 12.64
CA ILE A 636 13.48 -6.49 12.38
C ILE A 636 14.30 -5.74 13.42
N GLN A 637 15.21 -4.88 12.97
CA GLN A 637 16.11 -4.13 13.85
C GLN A 637 15.48 -2.86 14.41
N GLN A 638 14.74 -2.13 13.58
CA GLN A 638 14.07 -0.89 13.94
C GLN A 638 12.71 -1.20 14.60
N LYS A 639 12.61 -1.00 15.91
CA LYS A 639 11.42 -1.34 16.71
C LYS A 639 10.78 -0.12 17.37
N SER A 640 11.25 1.08 17.06
CA SER A 640 10.73 2.31 17.64
C SER A 640 10.77 3.47 16.63
N ILE A 641 10.00 4.53 16.90
CA ILE A 641 10.05 5.73 16.06
C ILE A 641 11.43 6.39 16.12
N SER A 642 12.14 6.25 17.25
CA SER A 642 13.47 6.83 17.45
C SER A 642 14.58 6.16 16.63
N ASP A 643 14.43 4.87 16.30
CA ASP A 643 15.41 4.12 15.51
C ASP A 643 15.01 3.94 14.03
N TYR A 644 13.73 4.03 13.69
CA TYR A 644 13.25 4.00 12.29
C TYR A 644 13.29 5.37 11.60
N GLY A 645 12.94 6.44 12.31
CA GLY A 645 12.98 7.80 11.78
C GLY A 645 12.03 8.09 10.59
N PRO A 646 10.69 8.02 10.77
CA PRO A 646 9.76 8.51 9.76
C PRO A 646 9.90 10.03 9.58
N PRO A 647 9.48 10.62 8.44
CA PRO A 647 9.63 12.05 8.17
C PRO A 647 8.91 12.91 9.22
N THR A 648 9.61 13.92 9.71
CA THR A 648 9.13 14.89 10.70
C THR A 648 8.72 16.22 10.03
N SER A 649 8.23 17.18 10.81
CA SER A 649 7.95 18.54 10.31
C SER A 649 9.19 19.28 9.81
N LEU A 650 10.40 18.81 10.13
CA LEU A 650 11.66 19.39 9.64
C LEU A 650 12.08 18.81 8.28
N ASP A 651 11.58 17.63 7.93
CA ASP A 651 11.93 16.91 6.70
C ASP A 651 10.99 17.24 5.54
N VAL A 652 9.78 17.73 5.85
CA VAL A 652 8.75 18.06 4.86
C VAL A 652 8.81 19.54 4.48
N VAL A 653 9.06 19.83 3.20
CA VAL A 653 9.03 21.19 2.63
C VAL A 653 7.68 21.51 1.97
N PRO A 654 7.35 22.79 1.74
CA PRO A 654 6.12 23.15 1.02
C PRO A 654 6.04 22.48 -0.36
N ILE A 655 4.95 21.73 -0.57
CA ILE A 655 4.66 21.06 -1.84
C ILE A 655 3.78 21.97 -2.69
N GLU A 656 4.32 22.41 -3.82
CA GLU A 656 3.59 23.14 -4.85
C GLU A 656 2.93 22.16 -5.81
N SER A 657 1.61 22.02 -5.72
CA SER A 657 0.88 20.98 -6.46
C SER A 657 -0.25 21.52 -7.31
N LYS A 658 -0.49 20.89 -8.48
CA LYS A 658 -1.65 21.15 -9.32
C LYS A 658 -2.34 19.85 -9.73
N VAL A 659 -3.67 19.88 -9.74
CA VAL A 659 -4.49 18.79 -10.26
C VAL A 659 -5.03 19.17 -11.66
N PHE A 660 -5.03 18.19 -12.57
CA PHE A 660 -5.53 18.31 -13.93
C PHE A 660 -6.84 17.55 -14.06
N ASP A 661 -7.89 18.23 -14.54
CA ASP A 661 -9.20 17.63 -14.78
C ASP A 661 -9.17 16.81 -16.08
N ASN A 662 -9.37 15.49 -15.97
CA ASN A 662 -9.54 14.56 -17.10
C ASN A 662 -10.64 13.52 -16.77
N PRO A 663 -11.92 13.92 -16.86
CA PRO A 663 -13.03 13.15 -16.31
C PRO A 663 -13.14 11.72 -16.83
N TYR A 664 -13.23 10.76 -15.91
CA TYR A 664 -13.49 9.35 -16.21
C TYR A 664 -14.98 9.02 -16.20
N ALA A 665 -15.49 8.43 -17.29
CA ALA A 665 -16.94 8.22 -17.47
C ALA A 665 -17.59 7.35 -16.39
N ASP A 666 -16.85 6.37 -15.85
CA ASP A 666 -17.32 5.46 -14.80
C ASP A 666 -16.92 5.88 -13.39
N GLY A 667 -16.40 7.10 -13.23
CA GLY A 667 -16.24 7.77 -11.94
C GLY A 667 -17.44 8.65 -11.59
N PRO A 668 -17.71 8.90 -10.29
CA PRO A 668 -18.71 9.89 -9.89
C PRO A 668 -18.24 11.29 -10.32
N TYR A 669 -19.08 12.02 -11.06
CA TYR A 669 -18.72 13.30 -11.67
C TYR A 669 -17.40 13.32 -12.49
N GLY A 670 -16.84 12.16 -12.86
CA GLY A 670 -15.54 12.07 -13.53
C GLY A 670 -14.33 11.70 -12.66
N ALA A 671 -14.49 11.40 -11.38
CA ALA A 671 -13.36 11.14 -10.46
C ALA A 671 -12.62 9.82 -10.76
N LYS A 672 -11.29 9.80 -10.58
CA LYS A 672 -10.45 8.60 -10.62
C LYS A 672 -9.83 8.29 -9.25
N GLY A 673 -9.07 7.20 -9.17
CA GLY A 673 -8.32 6.81 -7.97
C GLY A 673 -7.09 7.69 -7.75
N ALA A 674 -6.93 8.23 -6.54
CA ALA A 674 -5.86 9.19 -6.22
C ALA A 674 -4.99 8.78 -5.02
N GLY A 675 -5.50 7.91 -4.15
CA GLY A 675 -4.90 7.64 -2.85
C GLY A 675 -3.44 7.18 -2.97
N GLU A 676 -3.17 6.19 -3.80
CA GLU A 676 -1.83 5.61 -3.90
C GLU A 676 -0.91 6.34 -4.87
N LEU A 677 -1.48 6.96 -5.91
CA LEU A 677 -0.74 7.70 -6.93
C LEU A 677 0.30 8.64 -6.33
N THR A 678 -0.10 9.40 -5.31
CA THR A 678 0.72 10.50 -4.77
C THR A 678 1.99 10.04 -4.06
N LEU A 679 2.12 8.76 -3.72
CA LEU A 679 3.35 8.18 -3.16
C LEU A 679 4.34 7.73 -4.24
N ILE A 680 3.84 7.21 -5.36
CA ILE A 680 4.60 6.38 -6.32
C ILE A 680 5.87 7.08 -6.82
N GLY A 681 5.76 8.34 -7.23
CA GLY A 681 6.88 9.08 -7.82
C GLY A 681 7.81 9.76 -6.82
N GLY A 682 7.60 9.62 -5.50
CA GLY A 682 8.44 10.32 -4.53
C GLY A 682 9.90 9.83 -4.55
N ALA A 683 10.09 8.52 -4.38
CA ALA A 683 11.39 7.88 -4.33
C ALA A 683 12.24 8.09 -5.60
N PRO A 684 11.73 7.83 -6.83
CA PRO A 684 12.52 8.06 -8.03
C PRO A 684 12.85 9.56 -8.26
N ALA A 685 11.98 10.49 -7.86
CA ALA A 685 12.24 11.91 -8.04
C ALA A 685 13.37 12.41 -7.14
N VAL A 686 13.39 11.99 -5.86
CA VAL A 686 14.47 12.37 -4.93
C VAL A 686 15.78 11.68 -5.31
N GLN A 687 15.75 10.41 -5.73
CA GLN A 687 16.93 9.73 -6.25
C GLN A 687 17.51 10.49 -7.45
N ALA A 688 16.70 10.80 -8.46
CA ALA A 688 17.15 11.55 -9.63
C ALA A 688 17.78 12.91 -9.26
N ALA A 689 17.27 13.57 -8.21
CA ALA A 689 17.80 14.83 -7.73
C ALA A 689 19.15 14.65 -7.00
N ILE A 690 19.32 13.58 -6.22
CA ILE A 690 20.60 13.23 -5.59
C ILE A 690 21.64 12.90 -6.68
N GLU A 691 21.26 12.12 -7.69
CA GLU A 691 22.13 11.78 -8.80
C GLU A 691 22.54 13.00 -9.64
N ASP A 692 21.62 13.94 -9.87
CA ASP A 692 21.92 15.20 -10.55
C ASP A 692 22.87 16.08 -9.71
N ALA A 693 22.73 16.09 -8.38
CA ALA A 693 23.65 16.80 -7.50
C ALA A 693 25.07 16.20 -7.51
N LEU A 694 25.18 14.88 -7.40
CA LEU A 694 26.44 14.17 -7.19
C LEU A 694 27.10 13.67 -8.49
N GLN A 695 26.39 13.71 -9.61
CA GLN A 695 26.83 13.12 -10.89
C GLN A 695 27.30 11.67 -10.72
N THR A 696 26.52 10.91 -9.93
CA THR A 696 26.77 9.53 -9.55
C THR A 696 25.44 8.78 -9.66
N SER A 697 25.47 7.54 -10.14
CA SER A 697 24.28 6.70 -10.26
C SER A 697 24.12 5.82 -9.04
N PHE A 698 22.88 5.63 -8.59
CA PHE A 698 22.57 4.72 -7.48
C PHE A 698 21.65 3.61 -7.94
N GLN A 699 21.87 2.41 -7.42
CA GLN A 699 21.09 1.22 -7.72
C GLN A 699 20.29 0.73 -6.50
N GLN A 700 20.07 1.59 -5.51
CA GLN A 700 19.29 1.23 -4.33
C GLN A 700 18.49 2.40 -3.76
N ILE A 701 17.38 2.07 -3.09
CA ILE A 701 16.69 2.96 -2.16
C ILE A 701 16.44 2.26 -0.81
N PRO A 702 16.49 2.98 0.32
CA PRO A 702 16.76 4.42 0.43
C PRO A 702 18.23 4.78 0.21
N ILE A 703 18.49 5.95 -0.38
CA ILE A 703 19.82 6.57 -0.48
C ILE A 703 20.09 7.36 0.80
N THR A 704 20.50 6.68 1.86
CA THR A 704 20.80 7.32 3.16
C THR A 704 22.15 8.05 3.13
N PRO A 705 22.45 8.91 4.13
CA PRO A 705 23.75 9.57 4.23
C PRO A 705 24.94 8.59 4.17
N GLU A 706 24.82 7.40 4.76
CA GLU A 706 25.86 6.38 4.70
C GLU A 706 26.12 5.91 3.26
N VAL A 707 25.04 5.67 2.49
CA VAL A 707 25.14 5.25 1.08
C VAL A 707 25.81 6.33 0.23
N ILE A 708 25.50 7.60 0.49
CA ILE A 708 26.14 8.73 -0.21
C ILE A 708 27.64 8.78 0.10
N ILE A 709 28.02 8.69 1.37
CA ILE A 709 29.43 8.75 1.77
C ILE A 709 30.23 7.57 1.23
N GLU A 710 29.70 6.35 1.32
CA GLU A 710 30.34 5.15 0.77
C GLU A 710 30.57 5.28 -0.74
N SER A 711 29.59 5.79 -1.47
CA SER A 711 29.68 6.02 -2.91
C SER A 711 30.73 7.07 -3.28
N LEU A 712 30.80 8.18 -2.53
CA LEU A 712 31.81 9.22 -2.76
C LEU A 712 33.23 8.71 -2.50
N TRP A 713 33.44 7.90 -1.44
CA TRP A 713 34.74 7.31 -1.15
C TRP A 713 35.20 6.30 -2.21
N MET A 714 34.29 5.47 -2.74
CA MET A 714 34.62 4.55 -3.82
C MET A 714 35.09 5.30 -5.07
N LYS A 715 34.41 6.41 -5.42
CA LYS A 715 34.78 7.24 -6.57
C LYS A 715 36.16 7.88 -6.42
N GLU A 716 36.49 8.39 -5.22
CA GLU A 716 37.83 8.93 -4.96
C GLU A 716 38.93 7.86 -5.06
N GLY A 717 38.64 6.62 -4.66
CA GLY A 717 39.58 5.49 -4.75
C GLY A 717 39.77 4.93 -6.17
N GLU A 718 38.83 5.15 -7.09
CA GLU A 718 38.97 4.79 -8.51
C GLU A 718 39.69 5.89 -9.33
N GLU A 719 39.63 7.15 -8.88
CA GLU A 719 40.28 8.30 -9.53
C GLU A 719 41.73 8.56 -9.06
N GLY A 720 42.16 7.95 -7.95
CA GLY A 720 43.51 8.11 -7.36
C GLY A 720 44.43 6.91 -7.57
#